data_AF-A0A6N2UXZ3-F1
#
_entry.id   AF-A0A6N2UXZ3-F1
#
_cell.length_a   1.000
_cell.length_b   1.000
_cell.length_c   1.000
_cell.angle_alpha   90.00
_cell.angle_beta   90.00
_cell.angle_gamma   90.00
#
_symmetry.space_group_name_H-M   'P 1'
#
loop_
_entity.id
_entity.type
_entity.pdbx_description
1 polymer ?
#
loop_
_entity_poly.entity_id
_entity_poly.type
_entity_poly.pdbx_seq_one_letter_code
_entity_poly.pdbx_strand_id
1 'polypeptide(L)'
;MKKRNVRIIALMLAAVIAAGSPMPVRAADFEIEEEVILGGTGGESTALYEKESEETLFQGTVEVSENEIADQDMQASLDKAANYLKTHVTNPVVNTLGGEWSVLAMARYGNLPEETKKNYLANLYRTLEENQGVLDKRKYTEYSRVVLALTAIGVAPSDVNGYNMLYPLANFKQVNWQGVNGTIYALLALDSKNYEIPKLTEEDLGKGLEQTTREKLIQQILDKQLSDGGWALSGTKSDPDMTAMAIQALAPYYEKNSGVKTAVEKALQTLSNMQDENGGFASFGTENLESAAQTVIALSTLNVELLSDEAFVKNGKSVLDYLLSYQLSDGAFKHTPQENAADAMSTDQGAMALVAYNRAVNGKNTLYDMTDVQNGGDEEEETAENIARFRAKLEVLPAQIRIKDQQTVYALISELDQMKKFAEKEEFRGRLQEKLEEISEQIKVVESLDEQIWNEINPLAVTLKDAEKIAELLKIYESIPKENLEYVEHRADLLQADTIVKKLQNGILAKEIFTNVKDSSIDYVYETWNYTLTLRGANNYEPADMKAGVTSEKKDGKYFFTTEESGTLPGNIDLSIKCSGFTSKDYVLYKQENGKSVKAGTATVLGGYLTCSISEGGTYYIQSEPENAGTIEPVFTGTKNLQEIAEQVKETSNKKTTAKAQATSKKDDSKTVKAEVKDNVVAKSELARVKDQDKNLQMEGKMTDGTTYTFTLNGKDIKEEKEINIELKRTSPYDDEIKQLSEHPAVLYFEQSGTFPGVIQVEVPVEKEDGEYLLLYYNPKEQKAEYVQKVEVKDGQTKFLIEKGGAYFIDKRASTKSLKDDTKEKDNFIDADTDEIILQGTKEETKSLSVPYIVGALIACAVVASGLGYSFTLKKRRRRDRDGDEA
;
A
#
# COMPACT_ATOMS: atom_id res chain seq x y z
N MET A 1 -53.68 37.54 -39.70
CA MET A 1 -53.81 37.15 -41.12
C MET A 1 -52.73 36.12 -41.48
N LYS A 2 -52.94 35.33 -42.54
CA LYS A 2 -51.96 34.69 -43.48
C LYS A 2 -50.48 34.65 -43.03
N LYS A 3 -49.90 33.47 -42.75
CA LYS A 3 -49.28 32.47 -43.69
C LYS A 3 -47.76 32.70 -43.90
N ARG A 4 -46.88 31.75 -43.50
CA ARG A 4 -46.28 30.63 -44.30
C ARG A 4 -45.16 31.09 -45.27
N ASN A 5 -44.10 30.32 -45.60
CA ASN A 5 -43.78 28.88 -45.47
C ASN A 5 -42.23 28.66 -45.50
N VAL A 6 -41.59 27.81 -44.68
CA VAL A 6 -41.32 26.34 -44.85
C VAL A 6 -40.17 25.93 -45.80
N ARG A 7 -39.25 25.10 -45.29
CA ARG A 7 -38.50 23.92 -45.85
C ARG A 7 -37.39 23.53 -44.82
N ILE A 8 -36.72 22.36 -44.73
CA ILE A 8 -36.82 20.91 -45.10
C ILE A 8 -35.60 20.24 -44.39
N ILE A 9 -35.47 18.98 -43.91
CA ILE A 9 -36.27 17.82 -43.41
C ILE A 9 -35.28 17.01 -42.51
N ALA A 10 -35.55 16.34 -41.38
CA ALA A 10 -36.75 15.81 -40.69
C ALA A 10 -37.14 14.34 -40.97
N LEU A 11 -36.24 13.37 -40.70
CA LEU A 11 -36.48 11.91 -40.66
C LEU A 11 -35.59 11.26 -39.55
N MET A 12 -35.98 10.24 -38.79
CA MET A 12 -37.26 9.55 -38.59
C MET A 12 -37.27 8.84 -37.21
N LEU A 13 -38.44 8.77 -36.54
CA LEU A 13 -39.11 7.48 -36.27
C LEU A 13 -40.57 7.68 -35.80
N ALA A 14 -41.55 7.22 -36.58
CA ALA A 14 -42.94 7.04 -36.13
C ALA A 14 -43.78 6.25 -37.18
N ALA A 15 -44.18 5.02 -36.87
CA ALA A 15 -45.17 4.20 -37.61
C ALA A 15 -45.54 2.94 -36.80
N VAL A 16 -46.71 2.29 -36.91
CA VAL A 16 -48.06 2.70 -37.39
C VAL A 16 -49.14 1.81 -36.74
N ILE A 17 -50.36 2.34 -36.69
CA ILE A 17 -51.66 1.77 -36.26
C ILE A 17 -51.97 0.33 -36.75
N ALA A 18 -52.55 -0.54 -35.90
CA ALA A 18 -53.75 -1.38 -36.23
C ALA A 18 -54.35 -2.23 -35.07
N ALA A 19 -55.62 -1.94 -34.71
CA ALA A 19 -56.69 -2.82 -34.17
C ALA A 19 -56.42 -3.94 -33.12
N GLY A 20 -57.04 -3.85 -31.91
CA GLY A 20 -57.02 -4.92 -30.89
C GLY A 20 -57.82 -4.69 -29.58
N SER A 21 -58.90 -3.90 -29.61
CA SER A 21 -59.76 -3.45 -28.48
C SER A 21 -60.49 -4.56 -27.65
N PRO A 22 -61.10 -4.27 -26.47
CA PRO A 22 -60.73 -3.29 -25.40
C PRO A 22 -61.14 -3.64 -23.92
N MET A 23 -60.65 -2.83 -22.97
CA MET A 23 -61.36 -2.30 -21.75
C MET A 23 -61.80 -3.23 -20.58
N PRO A 24 -62.16 -2.68 -19.39
CA PRO A 24 -61.93 -1.31 -18.87
C PRO A 24 -61.33 -1.21 -17.43
N VAL A 25 -60.79 -0.04 -17.11
CA VAL A 25 -60.74 0.55 -15.74
C VAL A 25 -61.55 1.85 -15.78
N ARG A 26 -62.02 2.36 -14.63
CA ARG A 26 -62.76 3.64 -14.53
C ARG A 26 -62.17 4.52 -13.42
N ALA A 27 -62.03 5.81 -13.70
CA ALA A 27 -61.52 6.84 -12.79
C ALA A 27 -62.61 7.87 -12.42
N ALA A 28 -62.28 8.77 -11.48
CA ALA A 28 -62.87 10.09 -11.28
C ALA A 28 -61.87 10.97 -10.48
N ASP A 29 -61.83 12.27 -10.78
CA ASP A 29 -60.80 13.23 -10.36
C ASP A 29 -61.40 14.34 -9.44
N PHE A 30 -60.85 15.58 -9.49
CA PHE A 30 -61.27 16.85 -8.85
C PHE A 30 -60.80 17.10 -7.40
N GLU A 31 -60.45 18.33 -6.95
CA GLU A 31 -59.97 19.57 -7.62
C GLU A 31 -59.34 20.49 -6.52
N ILE A 32 -58.78 21.66 -6.85
CA ILE A 32 -58.28 22.66 -5.87
C ILE A 32 -58.73 24.06 -6.30
N GLU A 33 -59.31 24.83 -5.36
CA GLU A 33 -59.62 26.26 -5.52
C GLU A 33 -58.72 27.12 -4.61
N GLU A 34 -58.35 28.33 -5.07
CA GLU A 34 -57.75 29.38 -4.24
C GLU A 34 -58.85 30.29 -3.68
N GLU A 35 -58.72 30.79 -2.44
CA GLU A 35 -59.46 31.98 -1.99
C GLU A 35 -58.55 32.97 -1.24
N VAL A 36 -58.87 34.26 -1.35
CA VAL A 36 -58.02 35.40 -0.96
C VAL A 36 -58.60 36.12 0.24
N ILE A 37 -57.79 36.41 1.26
CA ILE A 37 -58.16 37.34 2.35
C ILE A 37 -57.07 38.43 2.54
N LEU A 38 -57.54 39.67 2.74
CA LEU A 38 -56.74 40.86 3.07
C LEU A 38 -56.84 41.18 4.57
N GLY A 39 -55.81 41.82 5.12
CA GLY A 39 -55.61 41.94 6.57
C GLY A 39 -56.59 42.83 7.36
N GLY A 40 -56.55 42.70 8.69
CA GLY A 40 -57.39 43.45 9.64
C GLY A 40 -56.77 43.53 11.04
N THR A 41 -56.76 44.72 11.62
CA THR A 41 -56.06 45.13 12.85
C THR A 41 -56.68 44.67 14.18
N GLY A 42 -55.82 44.23 15.12
CA GLY A 42 -55.86 44.62 16.55
C GLY A 42 -56.81 43.89 17.51
N GLY A 43 -56.47 43.90 18.81
CA GLY A 43 -57.33 43.42 19.90
C GLY A 43 -56.55 42.98 21.15
N GLU A 44 -56.81 43.60 22.30
CA GLU A 44 -56.11 43.36 23.57
C GLU A 44 -56.57 42.10 24.32
N SER A 45 -55.61 41.47 25.03
CA SER A 45 -55.70 40.96 26.41
C SER A 45 -57.07 40.68 27.07
N THR A 46 -57.27 39.47 27.59
CA THR A 46 -57.43 39.23 29.04
C THR A 46 -57.33 37.74 29.39
N ALA A 47 -57.08 37.40 30.67
CA ALA A 47 -56.85 36.03 31.15
C ALA A 47 -57.99 35.50 32.03
N LEU A 48 -58.01 34.19 32.35
CA LEU A 48 -57.91 33.61 33.72
C LEU A 48 -58.41 32.15 33.86
N TYR A 49 -57.64 31.36 34.61
CA TYR A 49 -57.95 30.12 35.39
C TYR A 49 -58.61 28.85 34.78
N GLU A 50 -57.81 27.77 34.78
CA GLU A 50 -58.06 26.42 35.32
C GLU A 50 -59.43 25.72 35.15
N LYS A 51 -59.41 24.55 34.47
CA LYS A 51 -59.80 23.26 35.10
C LYS A 51 -59.34 22.00 34.34
N GLU A 52 -59.19 20.90 35.07
CA GLU A 52 -58.87 19.55 34.56
C GLU A 52 -60.13 18.74 34.17
N SER A 53 -59.93 17.70 33.34
CA SER A 53 -60.83 16.57 33.02
C SER A 53 -62.15 16.91 32.29
N GLU A 54 -62.67 16.13 31.33
CA GLU A 54 -62.41 14.71 30.97
C GLU A 54 -62.07 14.51 29.47
N GLU A 55 -61.80 13.27 29.06
CA GLU A 55 -61.34 12.88 27.72
C GLU A 55 -62.37 13.09 26.60
N THR A 56 -61.91 13.43 25.39
CA THR A 56 -62.59 13.09 24.14
C THR A 56 -61.57 12.94 23.02
N LEU A 57 -61.69 11.91 22.17
CA LEU A 57 -60.75 11.64 21.08
C LEU A 57 -60.74 12.77 20.03
N PHE A 58 -59.59 13.44 19.91
CA PHE A 58 -59.16 14.10 18.69
C PHE A 58 -57.69 13.74 18.46
N GLN A 59 -57.35 13.21 17.28
CA GLN A 59 -55.95 12.98 16.91
C GLN A 59 -55.32 14.31 16.52
N GLY A 60 -54.80 15.04 17.52
CA GLY A 60 -53.91 16.16 17.26
C GLY A 60 -52.62 15.65 16.62
N THR A 61 -52.28 16.17 15.44
CA THR A 61 -50.89 16.20 14.98
C THR A 61 -50.09 17.01 16.00
N VAL A 62 -49.08 16.40 16.61
CA VAL A 62 -48.11 17.15 17.42
C VAL A 62 -47.33 18.05 16.46
N GLU A 63 -47.45 19.37 16.63
CA GLU A 63 -46.55 20.33 16.01
C GLU A 63 -45.20 20.22 16.72
N VAL A 64 -44.38 19.28 16.24
CA VAL A 64 -42.97 19.17 16.61
C VAL A 64 -42.27 20.43 16.08
N SER A 65 -41.54 21.13 16.94
CA SER A 65 -40.87 22.38 16.53
C SER A 65 -39.74 22.11 15.54
N GLU A 66 -39.41 23.10 14.71
CA GLU A 66 -38.33 22.97 13.70
C GLU A 66 -36.98 22.57 14.34
N ASN A 67 -36.71 23.04 15.56
CA ASN A 67 -35.55 22.65 16.35
C ASN A 67 -35.61 21.17 16.77
N GLU A 68 -36.74 20.67 17.26
CA GLU A 68 -36.91 19.25 17.64
C GLU A 68 -36.84 18.31 16.42
N ILE A 69 -37.14 18.79 15.21
CA ILE A 69 -36.93 18.04 13.96
C ILE A 69 -35.43 18.02 13.60
N ALA A 70 -34.75 19.16 13.65
CA ALA A 70 -33.31 19.25 13.41
C ALA A 70 -32.51 18.36 14.39
N ASP A 71 -32.81 18.44 15.69
CA ASP A 71 -32.19 17.59 16.72
C ASP A 71 -32.39 16.09 16.43
N GLN A 72 -33.56 15.70 15.89
CA GLN A 72 -33.85 14.30 15.50
C GLN A 72 -33.04 13.86 14.28
N ASP A 73 -32.90 14.69 13.24
CA ASP A 73 -32.09 14.35 12.07
C ASP A 73 -30.60 14.28 12.39
N MET A 74 -30.09 15.16 13.26
CA MET A 74 -28.71 15.09 13.77
C MET A 74 -28.46 13.83 14.61
N GLN A 75 -29.40 13.45 15.49
CA GLN A 75 -29.33 12.21 16.25
C GLN A 75 -29.38 10.97 15.33
N ALA A 76 -30.25 10.96 14.32
CA ALA A 76 -30.31 9.89 13.34
C ALA A 76 -29.06 9.80 12.46
N SER A 77 -28.41 10.93 12.15
CA SER A 77 -27.11 10.96 11.48
C SER A 77 -25.99 10.42 12.36
N LEU A 78 -25.95 10.81 13.64
CA LEU A 78 -25.00 10.34 14.63
C LEU A 78 -25.08 8.83 14.83
N ASP A 79 -26.30 8.28 14.96
CA ASP A 79 -26.47 6.84 15.09
C ASP A 79 -25.99 6.07 13.86
N LYS A 80 -26.16 6.59 12.64
CA LYS A 80 -25.58 5.96 11.44
C LYS A 80 -24.05 5.98 11.49
N ALA A 81 -23.43 7.14 11.73
CA ALA A 81 -21.98 7.30 11.78
C ALA A 81 -21.33 6.44 12.88
N ALA A 82 -21.92 6.44 14.07
CA ALA A 82 -21.44 5.66 15.20
C ALA A 82 -21.62 4.14 14.99
N ASN A 83 -22.66 3.70 14.25
CA ASN A 83 -22.79 2.31 13.82
C ASN A 83 -21.83 1.94 12.69
N TYR A 84 -21.52 2.86 11.77
CA TYR A 84 -20.52 2.65 10.72
C TYR A 84 -19.13 2.42 11.34
N LEU A 85 -18.66 3.32 12.22
CA LEU A 85 -17.38 3.18 12.93
C LEU A 85 -17.31 1.87 13.71
N LYS A 86 -18.36 1.53 14.46
CA LYS A 86 -18.48 0.29 15.24
C LYS A 86 -18.45 -0.98 14.38
N THR A 87 -18.86 -0.91 13.11
CA THR A 87 -18.88 -2.04 12.19
C THR A 87 -17.56 -2.24 11.46
N HIS A 88 -16.88 -1.15 11.09
CA HIS A 88 -15.66 -1.20 10.29
C HIS A 88 -14.37 -1.12 11.12
N VAL A 89 -14.34 -0.31 12.19
CA VAL A 89 -13.16 -0.11 13.04
C VAL A 89 -13.18 -1.06 14.24
N THR A 90 -13.07 -2.36 13.96
CA THR A 90 -13.17 -3.43 14.96
C THR A 90 -11.85 -3.76 15.68
N ASN A 91 -10.71 -3.46 15.04
CA ASN A 91 -9.36 -3.63 15.57
C ASN A 91 -8.55 -2.32 15.42
N PRO A 92 -8.75 -1.32 16.29
CA PRO A 92 -8.21 0.02 16.06
C PRO A 92 -6.69 0.06 16.26
N VAL A 93 -5.97 0.68 15.33
CA VAL A 93 -4.51 0.79 15.34
C VAL A 93 -4.02 2.07 16.03
N VAL A 94 -2.73 2.16 16.33
CA VAL A 94 -2.11 3.40 16.83
C VAL A 94 -1.82 4.34 15.65
N ASN A 95 -2.85 4.97 15.10
CA ASN A 95 -2.75 5.82 13.92
C ASN A 95 -3.91 6.83 13.84
N THR A 96 -3.77 7.82 12.94
CA THR A 96 -4.79 8.84 12.66
C THR A 96 -6.06 8.25 12.04
N LEU A 97 -5.92 7.25 11.15
CA LEU A 97 -7.04 6.60 10.46
C LEU A 97 -7.33 5.23 11.09
N GLY A 98 -8.59 4.94 11.39
CA GLY A 98 -9.00 3.66 11.98
C GLY A 98 -8.38 3.40 13.37
N GLY A 99 -8.13 4.47 14.11
CA GLY A 99 -7.34 4.46 15.35
C GLY A 99 -7.92 5.40 16.41
N GLU A 100 -7.12 6.34 16.90
CA GLU A 100 -7.49 7.16 18.07
C GLU A 100 -8.77 7.98 17.88
N TRP A 101 -9.04 8.52 16.69
CA TRP A 101 -10.23 9.34 16.45
C TRP A 101 -11.51 8.51 16.43
N SER A 102 -11.51 7.34 15.77
CA SER A 102 -12.62 6.39 15.82
C SER A 102 -12.90 5.92 17.26
N VAL A 103 -11.85 5.62 18.03
CA VAL A 103 -11.95 5.25 19.45
C VAL A 103 -12.53 6.40 20.28
N LEU A 104 -12.05 7.64 20.08
CA LEU A 104 -12.52 8.83 20.78
C LEU A 104 -14.01 9.09 20.49
N ALA A 105 -14.42 9.08 19.21
CA ALA A 105 -15.82 9.27 18.80
C ALA A 105 -16.75 8.23 19.45
N MET A 106 -16.42 6.94 19.31
CA MET A 106 -17.23 5.85 19.88
C MET A 106 -17.26 5.87 21.41
N ALA A 107 -16.16 6.23 22.07
CA ALA A 107 -16.08 6.31 23.53
C ALA A 107 -16.88 7.51 24.08
N ARG A 108 -16.79 8.69 23.45
CA ARG A 108 -17.49 9.90 23.90
C ARG A 108 -18.98 9.91 23.55
N TYR A 109 -19.41 9.12 22.56
CA TYR A 109 -20.81 8.77 22.34
C TYR A 109 -21.31 7.70 23.33
N GLY A 110 -20.43 6.75 23.70
CA GLY A 110 -20.74 5.66 24.62
C GLY A 110 -21.16 4.35 23.95
N ASN A 111 -20.80 4.14 22.68
CA ASN A 111 -21.14 2.92 21.92
C ASN A 111 -19.93 2.00 21.59
N LEU A 112 -18.71 2.39 21.98
CA LEU A 112 -17.47 1.62 21.78
C LEU A 112 -17.62 0.18 22.34
N PRO A 113 -17.43 -0.87 21.52
CA PRO A 113 -17.44 -2.24 22.01
C PRO A 113 -16.24 -2.53 22.93
N GLU A 114 -16.46 -3.29 24.00
CA GLU A 114 -15.40 -3.71 24.92
C GLU A 114 -14.27 -4.49 24.22
N GLU A 115 -14.60 -5.29 23.21
CA GLU A 115 -13.59 -6.00 22.39
C GLU A 115 -12.75 -5.02 21.55
N THR A 116 -13.39 -4.00 20.97
CA THR A 116 -12.71 -2.93 20.23
C THR A 116 -11.78 -2.11 21.13
N LYS A 117 -12.20 -1.84 22.38
CA LYS A 117 -11.34 -1.23 23.41
C LYS A 117 -10.11 -2.10 23.71
N LYS A 118 -10.28 -3.42 23.86
CA LYS A 118 -9.18 -4.36 24.13
C LYS A 118 -8.22 -4.49 22.96
N ASN A 119 -8.74 -4.55 21.74
CA ASN A 119 -7.94 -4.56 20.52
C ASN A 119 -7.06 -3.31 20.43
N TYR A 120 -7.63 -2.12 20.67
CA TYR A 120 -6.85 -0.87 20.70
C TYR A 120 -5.76 -0.89 21.78
N LEU A 121 -6.09 -1.31 23.00
CA LEU A 121 -5.11 -1.40 24.09
C LEU A 121 -4.00 -2.43 23.81
N ALA A 122 -4.33 -3.59 23.24
CA ALA A 122 -3.35 -4.60 22.84
C ALA A 122 -2.42 -4.08 21.74
N ASN A 123 -2.97 -3.42 20.71
CA ASN A 123 -2.19 -2.76 19.66
C ASN A 123 -1.27 -1.68 20.23
N LEU A 124 -1.76 -0.84 21.15
CA LEU A 124 -0.96 0.20 21.80
C LEU A 124 0.16 -0.36 22.66
N TYR A 125 -0.13 -1.40 23.48
CA TYR A 125 0.88 -2.03 24.34
C TYR A 125 2.00 -2.65 23.49
N ARG A 126 1.63 -3.29 22.37
CA ARG A 126 2.58 -3.79 21.37
C ARG A 126 3.43 -2.68 20.76
N THR A 127 2.80 -1.63 20.21
CA THR A 127 3.49 -0.52 19.56
C THR A 127 4.45 0.20 20.54
N LEU A 128 4.08 0.32 21.81
CA LEU A 128 4.93 0.88 22.86
C LEU A 128 6.13 -0.03 23.19
N GLU A 129 5.94 -1.34 23.26
CA GLU A 129 7.05 -2.28 23.52
C GLU A 129 8.05 -2.29 22.34
N GLU A 130 7.55 -2.45 21.12
CA GLU A 130 8.35 -2.53 19.88
C GLU A 130 9.13 -1.23 19.61
N ASN A 131 8.58 -0.07 19.98
CA ASN A 131 9.22 1.25 19.80
C ASN A 131 9.83 1.84 21.09
N GLN A 132 9.95 1.06 22.17
CA GLN A 132 10.52 1.49 23.46
C GLN A 132 9.87 2.79 24.01
N GLY A 133 8.55 2.90 23.86
CA GLY A 133 7.74 4.05 24.28
C GLY A 133 7.69 5.24 23.32
N VAL A 134 8.41 5.19 22.19
CA VAL A 134 8.53 6.31 21.24
C VAL A 134 7.53 6.16 20.09
N LEU A 135 6.36 6.78 20.19
CA LEU A 135 5.34 6.77 19.12
C LEU A 135 5.82 7.48 17.84
N ASP A 136 6.44 8.66 17.97
CA ASP A 136 7.13 9.35 16.88
C ASP A 136 8.25 10.24 17.45
N LYS A 137 9.32 10.45 16.65
CA LYS A 137 10.53 11.22 16.99
C LYS A 137 10.39 12.72 16.65
N ARG A 138 9.32 13.12 15.97
CA ARG A 138 9.03 14.48 15.48
C ARG A 138 7.55 14.88 15.64
N LYS A 139 6.61 13.98 15.37
CA LYS A 139 5.16 14.22 15.49
C LYS A 139 4.71 14.05 16.95
N TYR A 140 4.70 15.12 17.73
CA TYR A 140 4.21 15.03 19.13
C TYR A 140 2.68 15.07 19.23
N THR A 141 1.98 15.26 18.10
CA THR A 141 0.55 14.94 17.96
C THR A 141 0.20 13.49 18.25
N GLU A 142 1.09 12.51 18.01
CA GLU A 142 0.77 11.09 18.23
C GLU A 142 0.51 10.80 19.71
N TYR A 143 1.38 11.30 20.61
CA TYR A 143 1.16 11.21 22.06
C TYR A 143 -0.10 11.97 22.48
N SER A 144 -0.41 13.11 21.84
CA SER A 144 -1.63 13.87 22.13
C SER A 144 -2.90 13.10 21.75
N ARG A 145 -2.93 12.43 20.59
CA ARG A 145 -4.04 11.54 20.20
C ARG A 145 -4.19 10.39 21.18
N VAL A 146 -3.10 9.71 21.50
CA VAL A 146 -3.11 8.54 22.41
C VAL A 146 -3.59 8.95 23.81
N VAL A 147 -3.13 10.09 24.35
CA VAL A 147 -3.64 10.67 25.60
C VAL A 147 -5.16 10.89 25.53
N LEU A 148 -5.68 11.52 24.47
CA LEU A 148 -7.12 11.77 24.31
C LEU A 148 -7.93 10.46 24.21
N ALA A 149 -7.48 9.50 23.42
CA ALA A 149 -8.15 8.20 23.26
C ALA A 149 -8.17 7.41 24.58
N LEU A 150 -7.03 7.29 25.27
CA LEU A 150 -6.91 6.63 26.58
C LEU A 150 -7.84 7.27 27.62
N THR A 151 -7.86 8.60 27.68
CA THR A 151 -8.70 9.37 28.60
C THR A 151 -10.18 9.08 28.35
N ALA A 152 -10.60 8.99 27.08
CA ALA A 152 -11.99 8.71 26.71
C ALA A 152 -12.45 7.30 27.11
N ILE A 153 -11.55 6.31 27.07
CA ILE A 153 -11.84 4.91 27.46
C ILE A 153 -11.58 4.60 28.94
N GLY A 154 -11.28 5.62 29.76
CA GLY A 154 -11.09 5.51 31.21
C GLY A 154 -9.73 4.94 31.65
N VAL A 155 -8.70 5.02 30.80
CA VAL A 155 -7.34 4.55 31.07
C VAL A 155 -6.44 5.74 31.40
N ALA A 156 -5.56 5.60 32.40
CA ALA A 156 -4.64 6.65 32.78
C ALA A 156 -3.43 6.72 31.81
N PRO A 157 -3.17 7.85 31.12
CA PRO A 157 -2.04 7.98 30.20
C PRO A 157 -0.67 8.16 30.90
N SER A 158 -0.65 8.23 32.22
CA SER A 158 0.57 8.38 33.02
C SER A 158 1.39 7.10 33.16
N ASP A 159 0.77 5.94 32.98
CA ASP A 159 1.41 4.62 32.97
C ASP A 159 0.63 3.68 32.03
N VAL A 160 1.24 3.32 30.92
CA VAL A 160 0.69 2.47 29.86
C VAL A 160 1.77 1.45 29.50
N ASN A 161 1.64 0.22 29.99
CA ASN A 161 2.70 -0.80 29.94
C ASN A 161 4.07 -0.30 30.47
N GLY A 162 4.10 0.55 31.50
CA GLY A 162 5.32 1.15 32.05
C GLY A 162 5.75 2.47 31.37
N TYR A 163 5.07 2.93 30.33
CA TYR A 163 5.40 4.15 29.59
C TYR A 163 4.42 5.30 29.91
N ASN A 164 4.96 6.51 30.12
CA ASN A 164 4.18 7.70 30.46
C ASN A 164 3.93 8.57 29.21
N MET A 165 2.71 8.56 28.67
CA MET A 165 2.33 9.28 27.46
C MET A 165 2.21 10.80 27.65
N LEU A 166 2.14 11.28 28.90
CA LEU A 166 2.19 12.72 29.21
C LEU A 166 3.63 13.26 29.21
N TYR A 167 4.65 12.41 29.37
CA TYR A 167 6.05 12.86 29.50
C TYR A 167 6.60 13.54 28.24
N PRO A 168 6.36 13.04 27.01
CA PRO A 168 6.76 13.75 25.79
C PRO A 168 6.16 15.16 25.68
N LEU A 169 4.92 15.36 26.14
CA LEU A 169 4.25 16.66 26.13
C LEU A 169 4.90 17.69 27.08
N ALA A 170 5.78 17.26 28.00
CA ALA A 170 6.59 18.14 28.84
C ALA A 170 7.73 18.86 28.07
N ASN A 171 8.03 18.46 26.82
CA ASN A 171 9.07 19.07 25.98
C ASN A 171 8.51 20.10 24.98
N PHE A 172 8.45 21.36 25.40
CA PHE A 172 7.81 22.47 24.69
C PHE A 172 8.37 22.68 23.28
N LYS A 173 9.68 22.53 23.07
CA LYS A 173 10.31 22.67 21.75
C LYS A 173 9.82 21.62 20.76
N GLN A 174 9.60 20.39 21.22
CA GLN A 174 9.23 19.28 20.36
C GLN A 174 7.71 19.22 20.14
N VAL A 175 6.91 19.59 21.14
CA VAL A 175 5.47 19.90 20.97
C VAL A 175 5.26 20.95 19.87
N ASN A 176 6.05 22.03 19.88
CA ASN A 176 5.95 23.12 18.90
C ASN A 176 6.61 22.81 17.53
N TRP A 177 7.18 21.62 17.33
CA TRP A 177 7.86 21.27 16.07
C TRP A 177 6.89 21.19 14.88
N GLN A 178 5.64 20.81 15.13
CA GLN A 178 4.55 20.81 14.14
C GLN A 178 3.84 22.17 14.02
N GLY A 179 4.51 23.26 14.39
CA GLY A 179 3.88 24.58 14.50
C GLY A 179 2.80 24.62 15.57
N VAL A 180 1.79 25.47 15.38
CA VAL A 180 0.72 25.68 16.36
C VAL A 180 -0.20 24.46 16.52
N ASN A 181 -0.25 23.57 15.52
CA ASN A 181 -1.04 22.31 15.57
C ASN A 181 -0.60 21.40 16.73
N GLY A 182 0.71 21.22 16.90
CA GLY A 182 1.25 20.46 18.04
C GLY A 182 0.97 21.14 19.38
N THR A 183 1.03 22.48 19.44
CA THR A 183 0.65 23.27 20.63
C THR A 183 -0.81 23.07 21.03
N ILE A 184 -1.72 23.12 20.05
CA ILE A 184 -3.17 22.96 20.21
C ILE A 184 -3.50 21.58 20.75
N TYR A 185 -3.04 20.52 20.08
CA TYR A 185 -3.32 19.15 20.53
C TYR A 185 -2.67 18.80 21.86
N ALA A 186 -1.47 19.32 22.18
CA ALA A 186 -0.88 19.14 23.50
C ALA A 186 -1.70 19.81 24.60
N LEU A 187 -2.28 21.01 24.35
CA LEU A 187 -3.15 21.67 25.32
C LEU A 187 -4.46 20.89 25.52
N LEU A 188 -5.11 20.46 24.43
CA LEU A 188 -6.30 19.60 24.49
C LEU A 188 -6.04 18.29 25.25
N ALA A 189 -4.95 17.60 24.95
CA ALA A 189 -4.56 16.36 25.61
C ALA A 189 -4.33 16.54 27.11
N LEU A 190 -3.56 17.57 27.51
CA LEU A 190 -3.29 17.86 28.92
C LEU A 190 -4.53 18.32 29.68
N ASP A 191 -5.40 19.11 29.06
CA ASP A 191 -6.60 19.66 29.72
C ASP A 191 -7.76 18.68 29.75
N SER A 192 -7.78 17.66 28.89
CA SER A 192 -8.86 16.67 28.79
C SER A 192 -9.27 16.02 30.11
N LYS A 193 -8.32 15.90 31.06
CA LYS A 193 -8.62 15.55 32.47
C LYS A 193 -7.88 16.42 33.48
N ASN A 194 -7.48 17.62 33.09
CA ASN A 194 -6.60 18.51 33.87
C ASN A 194 -5.34 17.78 34.39
N TYR A 195 -4.67 17.03 33.53
CA TYR A 195 -3.46 16.28 33.88
C TYR A 195 -2.33 17.20 34.36
N GLU A 196 -1.56 16.74 35.35
CA GLU A 196 -0.29 17.40 35.69
C GLU A 196 0.74 17.15 34.58
N ILE A 197 1.38 18.23 34.11
CA ILE A 197 2.47 18.12 33.13
C ILE A 197 3.70 17.55 33.88
N PRO A 198 4.30 16.44 33.42
CA PRO A 198 5.51 15.92 34.03
C PRO A 198 6.66 16.93 34.01
N LYS A 199 7.54 16.81 35.01
CA LYS A 199 8.76 17.62 35.09
C LYS A 199 9.88 16.93 34.34
N LEU A 200 10.50 17.64 33.41
CA LEU A 200 11.74 17.20 32.77
C LEU A 200 12.86 17.07 33.81
N THR A 201 13.76 16.11 33.62
CA THR A 201 14.91 15.92 34.51
C THR A 201 16.00 16.97 34.28
N GLU A 202 16.94 17.10 35.22
CA GLU A 202 18.15 17.92 35.01
C GLU A 202 18.97 17.45 33.80
N GLU A 203 18.93 16.15 33.48
CA GLU A 203 19.60 15.58 32.30
C GLU A 203 18.93 16.04 31.00
N ASP A 204 17.60 16.10 30.96
CA ASP A 204 16.83 16.53 29.78
C ASP A 204 17.00 18.04 29.51
N LEU A 205 17.00 18.84 30.57
CA LEU A 205 17.36 20.26 30.49
C LEU A 205 18.83 20.42 30.04
N GLY A 206 19.73 19.54 30.48
CA GLY A 206 21.12 19.47 30.00
C GLY A 206 21.26 19.07 28.53
N LYS A 207 20.38 18.20 28.01
CA LYS A 207 20.23 17.88 26.57
C LYS A 207 19.57 19.03 25.77
N GLY A 208 19.12 20.10 26.44
CA GLY A 208 18.53 21.27 25.80
C GLY A 208 17.02 21.16 25.51
N LEU A 209 16.33 20.16 26.06
CA LEU A 209 14.86 20.13 26.09
C LEU A 209 14.34 21.31 26.92
N GLU A 210 13.06 21.67 26.73
CA GLU A 210 12.47 22.83 27.40
C GLU A 210 11.15 22.48 28.06
N GLN A 211 11.00 22.81 29.35
CA GLN A 211 9.78 22.51 30.11
C GLN A 211 8.55 23.24 29.54
N THR A 212 7.52 22.46 29.20
CA THR A 212 6.15 22.93 28.91
C THR A 212 5.44 23.38 30.18
N THR A 213 4.60 24.40 30.06
CA THR A 213 3.53 24.72 31.03
C THR A 213 2.24 25.06 30.27
N ARG A 214 1.08 25.05 30.93
CA ARG A 214 -0.21 25.45 30.30
C ARG A 214 -0.14 26.86 29.75
N GLU A 215 0.42 27.78 30.54
CA GLU A 215 0.58 29.20 30.20
C GLU A 215 1.47 29.37 28.96
N LYS A 216 2.54 28.57 28.83
CA LYS A 216 3.37 28.56 27.62
C LYS A 216 2.60 28.08 26.38
N LEU A 217 1.78 27.02 26.50
CA LEU A 217 0.97 26.52 25.39
C LEU A 217 -0.07 27.57 24.95
N ILE A 218 -0.82 28.13 25.91
CA ILE A 218 -1.81 29.19 25.66
C ILE A 218 -1.14 30.40 25.00
N GLN A 219 -0.03 30.90 25.56
CA GLN A 219 0.68 32.05 25.00
C GLN A 219 1.22 31.77 23.59
N GLN A 220 1.77 30.57 23.35
CA GLN A 220 2.23 30.16 22.02
C GLN A 220 1.07 30.06 21.01
N ILE A 221 -0.14 29.66 21.40
CA ILE A 221 -1.32 29.74 20.52
C ILE A 221 -1.63 31.21 20.23
N LEU A 222 -1.72 32.07 21.25
CA LEU A 222 -1.99 33.51 21.08
C LEU A 222 -0.94 34.22 20.19
N ASP A 223 0.35 33.93 20.38
CA ASP A 223 1.48 34.47 19.60
C ASP A 223 1.51 33.95 18.15
N LYS A 224 0.64 32.99 17.81
CA LYS A 224 0.43 32.48 16.45
C LYS A 224 -0.88 32.93 15.81
N GLN A 225 -1.69 33.75 16.49
CA GLN A 225 -2.86 34.36 15.87
C GLN A 225 -2.41 35.29 14.74
N LEU A 226 -3.00 35.10 13.56
CA LEU A 226 -2.70 35.88 12.36
C LEU A 226 -3.42 37.24 12.39
N SER A 227 -2.97 38.17 11.54
CA SER A 227 -3.49 39.54 11.51
C SER A 227 -4.95 39.66 11.04
N ASP A 228 -5.50 38.61 10.42
CA ASP A 228 -6.89 38.46 10.03
C ASP A 228 -7.78 37.81 11.11
N GLY A 229 -7.20 37.44 12.26
CA GLY A 229 -7.92 37.01 13.47
C GLY A 229 -7.99 35.51 13.74
N GLY A 230 -7.56 34.67 12.79
CA GLY A 230 -7.54 33.21 12.95
C GLY A 230 -6.13 32.62 13.11
N TRP A 231 -6.00 31.36 12.71
CA TRP A 231 -4.74 30.60 12.71
C TRP A 231 -4.58 29.81 11.41
N ALA A 232 -3.34 29.39 11.12
CA ALA A 232 -3.04 28.45 10.05
C ALA A 232 -1.86 27.55 10.43
N LEU A 233 -1.74 26.40 9.76
CA LEU A 233 -0.62 25.48 9.93
C LEU A 233 0.70 26.10 9.44
N SER A 234 0.62 26.92 8.38
CA SER A 234 1.71 27.75 7.87
C SER A 234 1.17 28.94 7.06
N GLY A 235 2.02 29.91 6.73
CA GLY A 235 1.63 31.08 5.92
C GLY A 235 1.10 32.26 6.76
N THR A 236 0.34 33.15 6.10
CA THR A 236 -0.12 34.43 6.68
C THR A 236 -1.61 34.75 6.40
N LYS A 237 -2.35 33.79 5.86
CA LYS A 237 -3.82 33.81 5.76
C LYS A 237 -4.32 32.70 6.67
N SER A 238 -5.34 32.97 7.47
CA SER A 238 -5.96 31.95 8.31
C SER A 238 -6.64 30.85 7.50
N ASP A 239 -6.82 29.71 8.15
CA ASP A 239 -7.36 28.45 7.65
C ASP A 239 -8.49 27.98 8.60
N PRO A 240 -9.62 27.46 8.09
CA PRO A 240 -10.79 27.14 8.91
C PRO A 240 -10.51 26.09 9.99
N ASP A 241 -9.93 24.94 9.62
CA ASP A 241 -9.58 23.84 10.55
C ASP A 241 -8.70 24.34 11.69
N MET A 242 -7.57 24.95 11.35
CA MET A 242 -6.61 25.45 12.33
C MET A 242 -7.16 26.57 13.20
N THR A 243 -8.07 27.40 12.67
CA THR A 243 -8.77 28.44 13.44
C THR A 243 -9.78 27.84 14.41
N ALA A 244 -10.58 26.87 13.96
CA ALA A 244 -11.56 26.19 14.79
C ALA A 244 -10.90 25.34 15.90
N MET A 245 -9.86 24.58 15.56
CA MET A 245 -9.07 23.79 16.52
C MET A 245 -8.40 24.68 17.59
N ALA A 246 -7.94 25.88 17.22
CA ALA A 246 -7.43 26.85 18.20
C ALA A 246 -8.54 27.34 19.15
N ILE A 247 -9.76 27.58 18.67
CA ILE A 247 -10.91 27.91 19.53
C ILE A 247 -11.22 26.76 20.50
N GLN A 248 -11.23 25.50 20.03
CA GLN A 248 -11.47 24.33 20.88
C GLN A 248 -10.50 24.25 22.07
N ALA A 249 -9.20 24.44 21.82
CA ALA A 249 -8.16 24.41 22.87
C ALA A 249 -8.20 25.63 23.80
N LEU A 250 -8.71 26.76 23.33
CA LEU A 250 -8.77 28.02 24.09
C LEU A 250 -10.09 28.21 24.86
N ALA A 251 -11.18 27.56 24.47
CA ALA A 251 -12.51 27.70 25.09
C ALA A 251 -12.52 27.53 26.63
N PRO A 252 -11.80 26.57 27.25
CA PRO A 252 -11.74 26.45 28.72
C PRO A 252 -11.18 27.68 29.45
N TYR A 253 -10.52 28.59 28.73
CA TYR A 253 -9.89 29.81 29.23
C TYR A 253 -10.64 31.10 28.83
N TYR A 254 -11.68 31.01 28.01
CA TYR A 254 -12.39 32.15 27.41
C TYR A 254 -12.88 33.18 28.44
N GLU A 255 -13.65 32.77 29.46
CA GLU A 255 -14.11 33.68 30.52
C GLU A 255 -13.06 33.94 31.63
N LYS A 256 -11.86 33.33 31.54
CA LYS A 256 -10.81 33.40 32.58
C LYS A 256 -9.63 34.28 32.17
N ASN A 257 -9.40 34.48 30.88
CA ASN A 257 -8.27 35.21 30.33
C ASN A 257 -8.74 36.15 29.20
N SER A 258 -8.65 37.46 29.43
CA SER A 258 -9.10 38.48 28.46
C SER A 258 -8.32 38.47 27.14
N GLY A 259 -7.05 38.06 27.16
CA GLY A 259 -6.27 37.86 25.93
C GLY A 259 -6.82 36.71 25.08
N VAL A 260 -7.24 35.62 25.75
CA VAL A 260 -7.92 34.50 25.09
C VAL A 260 -9.31 34.91 24.58
N LYS A 261 -10.09 35.64 25.39
CA LYS A 261 -11.41 36.16 24.99
C LYS A 261 -11.32 36.95 23.68
N THR A 262 -10.48 37.98 23.64
CA THR A 262 -10.27 38.82 22.45
C THR A 262 -9.64 38.06 21.28
N ALA A 263 -8.91 36.96 21.51
CA ALA A 263 -8.43 36.11 20.43
C ALA A 263 -9.57 35.26 19.82
N VAL A 264 -10.39 34.61 20.65
CA VAL A 264 -11.53 33.80 20.23
C VAL A 264 -12.63 34.65 19.58
N GLU A 265 -12.94 35.82 20.13
CA GLU A 265 -13.91 36.77 19.56
C GLU A 265 -13.55 37.16 18.11
N LYS A 266 -12.26 37.41 17.82
CA LYS A 266 -11.79 37.63 16.45
C LYS A 266 -11.93 36.36 15.61
N ALA A 267 -11.53 35.21 16.12
CA ALA A 267 -11.49 33.96 15.37
C ALA A 267 -12.89 33.48 14.95
N LEU A 268 -13.91 33.71 15.78
CA LEU A 268 -15.33 33.54 15.41
C LEU A 268 -15.70 34.44 14.22
N GLN A 269 -15.32 35.72 14.27
CA GLN A 269 -15.54 36.65 13.16
C GLN A 269 -14.74 36.24 11.90
N THR A 270 -13.55 35.69 12.04
CA THR A 270 -12.73 35.15 10.95
C THR A 270 -13.43 33.95 10.29
N LEU A 271 -13.90 32.96 11.07
CA LEU A 271 -14.66 31.81 10.56
C LEU A 271 -15.98 32.25 9.91
N SER A 272 -16.74 33.15 10.53
CA SER A 272 -17.98 33.70 9.96
C SER A 272 -17.75 34.41 8.62
N ASN A 273 -16.56 34.96 8.37
CA ASN A 273 -16.14 35.56 7.09
C ASN A 273 -15.52 34.56 6.10
N MET A 274 -15.16 33.35 6.54
CA MET A 274 -14.65 32.26 5.70
C MET A 274 -15.75 31.32 5.21
N GLN A 275 -16.87 31.25 5.92
CA GLN A 275 -17.96 30.35 5.61
C GLN A 275 -18.62 30.73 4.28
N ASP A 276 -18.66 29.76 3.36
CA ASP A 276 -19.12 29.93 1.98
C ASP A 276 -20.65 30.01 1.87
N GLU A 277 -21.14 30.48 0.71
CA GLU A 277 -22.57 30.69 0.41
C GLU A 277 -23.48 29.44 0.56
N ASN A 278 -22.90 28.27 0.75
CA ASN A 278 -23.58 27.00 0.95
C ASN A 278 -23.59 26.51 2.42
N GLY A 279 -23.06 27.31 3.36
CA GLY A 279 -22.95 26.98 4.79
C GLY A 279 -21.62 26.30 5.17
N GLY A 280 -20.78 25.96 4.19
CA GLY A 280 -19.53 25.22 4.36
C GLY A 280 -18.27 26.06 4.42
N PHE A 281 -17.13 25.41 4.17
CA PHE A 281 -15.79 25.98 4.23
C PHE A 281 -14.85 25.32 3.23
N ALA A 282 -13.87 26.07 2.73
CA ALA A 282 -12.77 25.56 1.91
C ALA A 282 -11.38 25.77 2.56
N SER A 283 -10.69 24.68 2.89
CA SER A 283 -9.25 24.71 3.23
C SER A 283 -8.40 24.58 1.95
N PHE A 284 -7.32 25.36 1.86
CA PHE A 284 -6.43 25.49 0.68
C PHE A 284 -7.11 25.77 -0.69
N GLY A 285 -8.43 26.03 -0.73
CA GLY A 285 -9.23 26.22 -1.94
C GLY A 285 -10.12 25.02 -2.30
N THR A 286 -10.15 23.98 -1.48
CA THR A 286 -11.00 22.78 -1.64
C THR A 286 -12.10 22.78 -0.58
N GLU A 287 -13.35 22.80 -1.03
CA GLU A 287 -14.52 22.50 -0.20
C GLU A 287 -14.42 21.08 0.39
N ASN A 288 -14.48 20.97 1.71
CA ASN A 288 -14.31 19.70 2.42
C ASN A 288 -15.15 19.62 3.70
N LEU A 289 -15.30 18.40 4.23
CA LEU A 289 -16.05 18.17 5.46
C LEU A 289 -15.29 18.56 6.73
N GLU A 290 -13.99 18.30 6.79
CA GLU A 290 -13.14 18.45 7.97
C GLU A 290 -13.19 19.89 8.51
N SER A 291 -13.06 20.89 7.64
CA SER A 291 -13.18 22.32 7.97
C SER A 291 -14.52 22.66 8.65
N ALA A 292 -15.62 22.05 8.19
CA ALA A 292 -16.95 22.21 8.79
C ALA A 292 -17.07 21.42 10.10
N ALA A 293 -16.55 20.20 10.17
CA ALA A 293 -16.56 19.35 11.35
C ALA A 293 -15.80 19.99 12.52
N GLN A 294 -14.58 20.49 12.28
CA GLN A 294 -13.80 21.24 13.28
C GLN A 294 -14.54 22.48 13.77
N THR A 295 -15.23 23.20 12.86
CA THR A 295 -16.07 24.35 13.21
C THR A 295 -17.24 23.93 14.11
N VAL A 296 -17.95 22.84 13.79
CA VAL A 296 -19.04 22.32 14.64
C VAL A 296 -18.53 21.94 16.04
N ILE A 297 -17.38 21.29 16.15
CA ILE A 297 -16.75 20.96 17.44
C ILE A 297 -16.39 22.25 18.20
N ALA A 298 -15.83 23.26 17.53
CA ALA A 298 -15.44 24.53 18.13
C ALA A 298 -16.64 25.32 18.69
N LEU A 299 -17.70 25.47 17.89
CA LEU A 299 -18.91 26.18 18.31
C LEU A 299 -19.63 25.42 19.44
N SER A 300 -19.82 24.10 19.31
CA SER A 300 -20.39 23.25 20.37
C SER A 300 -19.60 23.30 21.69
N THR A 301 -18.29 23.53 21.63
CA THR A 301 -17.41 23.63 22.81
C THR A 301 -17.47 25.00 23.49
N LEU A 302 -17.83 26.06 22.75
CA LEU A 302 -17.85 27.45 23.24
C LEU A 302 -19.26 27.91 23.64
N ASN A 303 -20.23 27.79 22.72
CA ASN A 303 -21.67 27.90 22.96
C ASN A 303 -22.43 27.30 21.77
N VAL A 304 -23.25 26.27 22.03
CA VAL A 304 -23.99 25.54 20.99
C VAL A 304 -24.99 26.42 20.22
N GLU A 305 -25.49 27.50 20.83
CA GLU A 305 -26.37 28.48 20.18
C GLU A 305 -25.73 29.12 18.93
N LEU A 306 -24.39 29.18 18.86
CA LEU A 306 -23.66 29.73 17.72
C LEU A 306 -23.84 28.92 16.42
N LEU A 307 -24.33 27.68 16.49
CA LEU A 307 -24.67 26.87 15.31
C LEU A 307 -25.96 27.33 14.61
N SER A 308 -26.77 28.17 15.29
CA SER A 308 -28.02 28.74 14.77
C SER A 308 -27.97 30.27 14.67
N ASP A 309 -26.83 30.90 14.96
CA ASP A 309 -26.62 32.34 14.87
C ASP A 309 -26.49 32.79 13.39
N GLU A 310 -27.03 33.97 13.05
CA GLU A 310 -26.95 34.53 11.68
C GLU A 310 -25.50 34.66 11.16
N ALA A 311 -24.52 34.79 12.06
CA ALA A 311 -23.09 34.78 11.71
C ALA A 311 -22.65 33.45 11.08
N PHE A 312 -23.30 32.32 11.40
CA PHE A 312 -22.96 30.98 10.94
C PHE A 312 -24.03 30.33 10.05
N VAL A 313 -25.00 31.11 9.56
CA VAL A 313 -26.02 30.68 8.59
C VAL A 313 -25.90 31.51 7.30
N LYS A 314 -25.50 30.90 6.18
CA LYS A 314 -25.41 31.56 4.87
C LYS A 314 -26.52 31.08 3.95
N ASN A 315 -27.25 32.01 3.33
CA ASN A 315 -28.35 31.70 2.40
C ASN A 315 -29.39 30.69 2.93
N GLY A 316 -29.63 30.67 4.25
CA GLY A 316 -30.53 29.71 4.91
C GLY A 316 -29.94 28.32 5.13
N LYS A 317 -28.61 28.17 5.14
CA LYS A 317 -27.88 26.93 5.46
C LYS A 317 -26.88 27.17 6.59
N SER A 318 -26.94 26.32 7.61
CA SER A 318 -25.99 26.26 8.72
C SER A 318 -24.76 25.40 8.37
N VAL A 319 -23.77 25.41 9.26
CA VAL A 319 -22.63 24.47 9.20
C VAL A 319 -23.09 23.01 9.36
N LEU A 320 -24.18 22.76 10.11
CA LEU A 320 -24.74 21.42 10.31
C LEU A 320 -25.42 20.89 9.03
N ASP A 321 -26.16 21.73 8.30
CA ASP A 321 -26.75 21.36 7.00
C ASP A 321 -25.66 20.97 5.99
N TYR A 322 -24.55 21.71 5.99
CA TYR A 322 -23.39 21.38 5.18
C TYR A 322 -22.79 20.04 5.60
N LEU A 323 -22.52 19.84 6.90
CA LEU A 323 -21.99 18.59 7.47
C LEU A 323 -22.83 17.37 7.05
N LEU A 324 -24.16 17.44 7.21
CA LEU A 324 -25.05 16.34 6.85
C LEU A 324 -25.06 16.03 5.35
N SER A 325 -24.83 17.02 4.48
CA SER A 325 -24.84 16.82 3.02
C SER A 325 -23.70 15.92 2.50
N TYR A 326 -22.70 15.64 3.33
CA TYR A 326 -21.60 14.71 3.05
C TYR A 326 -21.87 13.28 3.56
N GLN A 327 -22.92 13.03 4.35
CA GLN A 327 -23.17 11.69 4.87
C GLN A 327 -23.72 10.75 3.78
N LEU A 328 -23.09 9.59 3.66
CA LEU A 328 -23.49 8.50 2.78
C LEU A 328 -24.60 7.65 3.40
N SER A 329 -25.24 6.82 2.58
CA SER A 329 -26.42 6.02 2.98
C SER A 329 -26.13 4.91 3.99
N ASP A 330 -24.86 4.54 4.17
CA ASP A 330 -24.35 3.59 5.17
C ASP A 330 -23.95 4.26 6.50
N GLY A 331 -23.91 5.60 6.54
CA GLY A 331 -23.52 6.40 7.71
C GLY A 331 -22.11 6.97 7.68
N ALA A 332 -21.27 6.54 6.74
CA ALA A 332 -19.95 7.15 6.53
C ALA A 332 -20.08 8.58 6.00
N PHE A 333 -18.94 9.28 5.94
CA PHE A 333 -18.82 10.56 5.27
C PHE A 333 -17.74 10.48 4.19
N LYS A 334 -17.84 11.36 3.19
CA LYS A 334 -16.86 11.59 2.13
C LYS A 334 -16.05 12.88 2.39
N HIS A 335 -14.95 13.09 1.68
CA HIS A 335 -14.09 14.26 1.85
C HIS A 335 -14.54 15.48 1.02
N THR A 336 -14.95 15.31 -0.24
CA THR A 336 -15.43 16.41 -1.11
C THR A 336 -16.89 16.23 -1.60
N PRO A 337 -17.60 17.31 -2.00
CA PRO A 337 -18.97 17.22 -2.49
C PRO A 337 -19.15 16.31 -3.72
N GLN A 338 -18.10 16.13 -4.53
CA GLN A 338 -18.14 15.39 -5.80
C GLN A 338 -17.88 13.87 -5.62
N GLU A 339 -17.34 13.46 -4.48
CA GLU A 339 -17.11 12.04 -4.15
C GLU A 339 -18.42 11.27 -3.87
N ASN A 340 -18.31 9.95 -3.91
CA ASN A 340 -19.39 9.00 -3.64
C ASN A 340 -18.90 7.77 -2.85
N ALA A 341 -17.73 7.87 -2.21
CA ALA A 341 -17.10 6.81 -1.42
C ALA A 341 -16.79 7.35 -0.02
N ALA A 342 -16.70 6.46 0.96
CA ALA A 342 -16.35 6.81 2.34
C ALA A 342 -14.87 7.22 2.42
N ASP A 343 -14.59 8.34 3.08
CA ASP A 343 -13.26 8.67 3.57
C ASP A 343 -13.19 8.47 5.09
N ALA A 344 -12.05 7.95 5.57
CA ALA A 344 -11.87 7.59 6.97
C ALA A 344 -11.71 8.82 7.88
N MET A 345 -11.00 9.86 7.43
CA MET A 345 -10.78 11.07 8.23
C MET A 345 -12.06 11.90 8.34
N SER A 346 -12.76 12.09 7.23
CA SER A 346 -14.09 12.69 7.18
C SER A 346 -15.10 11.93 8.03
N THR A 347 -15.09 10.60 8.02
CA THR A 347 -16.00 9.80 8.85
C THR A 347 -15.70 9.95 10.35
N ASP A 348 -14.43 9.91 10.74
CA ASP A 348 -14.02 10.14 12.14
C ASP A 348 -14.35 11.57 12.60
N GLN A 349 -14.03 12.58 11.79
CA GLN A 349 -14.28 13.98 12.15
C GLN A 349 -15.77 14.35 12.13
N GLY A 350 -16.54 13.88 11.14
CA GLY A 350 -18.00 14.06 11.07
C GLY A 350 -18.71 13.39 12.26
N ALA A 351 -18.28 12.19 12.65
CA ALA A 351 -18.76 11.54 13.87
C ALA A 351 -18.39 12.36 15.13
N MET A 352 -17.14 12.83 15.27
CA MET A 352 -16.72 13.67 16.39
C MET A 352 -17.50 15.00 16.47
N ALA A 353 -17.83 15.62 15.34
CA ALA A 353 -18.65 16.82 15.26
C ALA A 353 -20.09 16.59 15.76
N LEU A 354 -20.73 15.52 15.28
CA LEU A 354 -22.07 15.14 15.74
C LEU A 354 -22.08 14.75 17.23
N VAL A 355 -21.03 14.08 17.73
CA VAL A 355 -20.85 13.81 19.16
C VAL A 355 -20.66 15.10 19.96
N ALA A 356 -19.87 16.07 19.47
CA ALA A 356 -19.66 17.34 20.15
C ALA A 356 -20.97 18.13 20.30
N TYR A 357 -21.74 18.26 19.22
CA TYR A 357 -23.05 18.90 19.21
C TYR A 357 -24.05 18.14 20.10
N ASN A 358 -24.17 16.81 19.97
CA ASN A 358 -25.05 15.99 20.80
C ASN A 358 -24.77 16.15 22.30
N ARG A 359 -23.48 16.18 22.67
CA ARG A 359 -23.07 16.39 24.06
C ARG A 359 -23.42 17.79 24.54
N ALA A 360 -23.24 18.82 23.71
CA ALA A 360 -23.56 20.19 24.05
C ALA A 360 -25.07 20.44 24.23
N VAL A 361 -25.94 20.00 23.31
CA VAL A 361 -27.41 20.14 23.46
C VAL A 361 -27.96 19.34 24.64
N ASN A 362 -27.31 18.23 25.02
CA ASN A 362 -27.65 17.45 26.21
C ASN A 362 -26.97 17.95 27.51
N GLY A 363 -26.28 19.10 27.49
CA GLY A 363 -25.65 19.68 28.69
C GLY A 363 -24.54 18.83 29.32
N LYS A 364 -23.92 17.94 28.54
CA LYS A 364 -22.77 17.12 28.96
C LYS A 364 -21.46 17.90 28.77
N ASN A 365 -20.39 17.50 29.45
CA ASN A 365 -19.04 18.02 29.19
C ASN A 365 -18.68 17.89 27.69
N THR A 366 -17.87 18.81 27.17
CA THR A 366 -17.56 18.93 25.73
C THR A 366 -16.82 17.69 25.17
N LEU A 367 -16.58 17.63 23.85
CA LEU A 367 -15.92 16.46 23.25
C LEU A 367 -14.61 16.10 23.96
N TYR A 368 -13.75 17.09 24.22
CA TYR A 368 -12.43 16.91 24.82
C TYR A 368 -12.39 17.09 26.34
N ASP A 369 -13.38 17.73 27.00
CA ASP A 369 -13.45 17.75 28.46
C ASP A 369 -13.99 16.40 28.99
N MET A 370 -13.06 15.53 29.37
CA MET A 370 -13.29 14.16 29.84
C MET A 370 -13.19 14.05 31.36
N THR A 371 -13.37 15.16 32.09
CA THR A 371 -13.46 15.15 33.56
C THR A 371 -14.68 14.41 34.09
N ASP A 372 -15.68 14.13 33.23
CA ASP A 372 -16.83 13.26 33.50
C ASP A 372 -16.49 11.76 33.50
N VAL A 373 -15.47 11.34 32.73
CA VAL A 373 -15.10 9.93 32.59
C VAL A 373 -14.54 9.39 33.91
N GLN A 374 -15.04 8.25 34.37
CA GLN A 374 -14.49 7.57 35.54
C GLN A 374 -13.23 6.77 35.17
N ASN A 375 -12.18 6.85 35.98
CA ASN A 375 -11.04 5.93 35.89
C ASN A 375 -11.40 4.58 36.54
N GLY A 376 -10.69 3.51 36.17
CA GLY A 376 -10.55 2.35 37.06
C GLY A 376 -9.93 2.79 38.39
N GLY A 377 -10.58 2.49 39.52
CA GLY A 377 -10.17 2.97 40.83
C GLY A 377 -9.14 2.06 41.51
N ASP A 378 -7.89 2.53 41.62
CA ASP A 378 -6.74 1.79 42.15
C ASP A 378 -6.73 1.54 43.68
N GLU A 379 -7.70 2.07 44.43
CA GLU A 379 -7.68 2.04 45.91
C GLU A 379 -8.42 0.85 46.54
N GLU A 380 -9.22 0.12 45.75
CA GLU A 380 -9.93 -1.08 46.21
C GLU A 380 -9.20 -2.38 45.80
N GLU A 381 -9.38 -3.46 46.56
CA GLU A 381 -8.92 -4.80 46.16
C GLU A 381 -9.75 -5.35 44.99
N GLU A 382 -9.13 -6.19 44.15
CA GLU A 382 -9.85 -6.87 43.07
C GLU A 382 -10.74 -8.00 43.59
N THR A 383 -11.90 -8.18 42.97
CA THR A 383 -12.85 -9.21 43.38
C THR A 383 -12.33 -10.61 43.06
N ALA A 384 -12.53 -11.56 43.97
CA ALA A 384 -12.13 -12.96 43.77
C ALA A 384 -12.74 -13.59 42.51
N GLU A 385 -13.91 -13.12 42.05
CA GLU A 385 -14.50 -13.56 40.78
C GLU A 385 -13.71 -13.03 39.58
N ASN A 386 -13.35 -11.74 39.56
CA ASN A 386 -12.53 -11.16 38.49
C ASN A 386 -11.16 -11.84 38.41
N ILE A 387 -10.49 -12.07 39.55
CA ILE A 387 -9.21 -12.80 39.62
C ILE A 387 -9.37 -14.24 39.09
N ALA A 388 -10.45 -14.94 39.45
CA ALA A 388 -10.71 -16.30 38.96
C ALA A 388 -10.99 -16.33 37.44
N ARG A 389 -11.75 -15.36 36.90
CA ARG A 389 -11.99 -15.26 35.45
C ARG A 389 -10.72 -14.91 34.67
N PHE A 390 -9.82 -14.09 35.24
CA PHE A 390 -8.52 -13.79 34.63
C PHE A 390 -7.59 -15.01 34.65
N ARG A 391 -7.45 -15.68 35.81
CA ARG A 391 -6.69 -16.94 35.96
C ARG A 391 -7.14 -18.00 34.95
N ALA A 392 -8.45 -18.15 34.73
CA ALA A 392 -9.00 -19.07 33.74
C ALA A 392 -8.60 -18.72 32.28
N LYS A 393 -8.31 -17.45 31.95
CA LYS A 393 -7.77 -17.07 30.64
C LYS A 393 -6.29 -17.45 30.52
N LEU A 394 -5.49 -17.25 31.57
CA LEU A 394 -4.09 -17.69 31.60
C LEU A 394 -3.96 -19.21 31.41
N GLU A 395 -4.92 -19.98 31.93
CA GLU A 395 -4.98 -21.45 31.79
C GLU A 395 -5.40 -21.92 30.37
N VAL A 396 -5.90 -21.02 29.52
CA VAL A 396 -6.28 -21.30 28.12
C VAL A 396 -5.16 -20.97 27.13
N LEU A 397 -4.13 -20.20 27.53
CA LEU A 397 -2.96 -19.93 26.70
C LEU A 397 -2.23 -21.24 26.33
N PRO A 398 -1.73 -21.37 25.09
CA PRO A 398 -1.07 -22.60 24.66
C PRO A 398 0.27 -22.78 25.38
N ALA A 399 0.55 -24.03 25.80
CA ALA A 399 1.80 -24.38 26.48
C ALA A 399 3.07 -24.23 25.59
N GLN A 400 2.89 -24.06 24.28
CA GLN A 400 3.90 -23.55 23.36
C GLN A 400 3.29 -22.36 22.62
N ILE A 401 3.81 -21.16 22.88
CA ILE A 401 3.33 -19.91 22.28
C ILE A 401 3.85 -19.76 20.84
N ARG A 402 3.12 -19.03 20.00
CA ARG A 402 3.44 -18.70 18.60
C ARG A 402 3.25 -17.21 18.32
N ILE A 403 3.77 -16.72 17.19
CA ILE A 403 3.71 -15.30 16.82
C ILE A 403 2.26 -14.80 16.78
N LYS A 404 1.34 -15.58 16.20
CA LYS A 404 -0.12 -15.29 16.18
C LYS A 404 -0.78 -15.08 17.55
N ASP A 405 -0.19 -15.60 18.63
CA ASP A 405 -0.76 -15.50 19.98
C ASP A 405 -0.41 -14.16 20.66
N GLN A 406 0.56 -13.40 20.10
CA GLN A 406 1.08 -12.13 20.62
C GLN A 406 -0.04 -11.13 21.00
N GLN A 407 -1.03 -10.95 20.13
CA GLN A 407 -2.15 -10.04 20.37
C GLN A 407 -2.99 -10.46 21.61
N THR A 408 -3.16 -11.77 21.81
CA THR A 408 -3.87 -12.30 22.99
C THR A 408 -3.06 -12.06 24.26
N VAL A 409 -1.73 -12.18 24.21
CA VAL A 409 -0.85 -11.89 25.36
C VAL A 409 -0.89 -10.40 25.73
N TYR A 410 -0.82 -9.48 24.77
CA TYR A 410 -0.98 -8.04 25.03
C TYR A 410 -2.39 -7.66 25.51
N ALA A 411 -3.44 -8.32 24.99
CA ALA A 411 -4.81 -8.14 25.49
C ALA A 411 -4.96 -8.61 26.96
N LEU A 412 -4.21 -9.64 27.37
CA LEU A 412 -4.18 -10.10 28.76
C LEU A 412 -3.34 -9.19 29.66
N ILE A 413 -2.22 -8.63 29.19
CA ILE A 413 -1.44 -7.65 29.96
C ILE A 413 -2.24 -6.36 30.17
N SER A 414 -2.92 -5.85 29.13
CA SER A 414 -3.76 -4.66 29.25
C SER A 414 -5.03 -4.89 30.08
N GLU A 415 -5.65 -6.07 30.03
CA GLU A 415 -6.73 -6.42 30.97
C GLU A 415 -6.21 -6.54 32.42
N LEU A 416 -5.03 -7.12 32.63
CA LEU A 416 -4.39 -7.22 33.94
C LEU A 416 -4.05 -5.84 34.52
N ASP A 417 -3.55 -4.92 33.70
CA ASP A 417 -3.23 -3.55 34.11
C ASP A 417 -4.50 -2.78 34.49
N GLN A 418 -5.60 -2.97 33.76
CA GLN A 418 -6.93 -2.44 34.09
C GLN A 418 -7.55 -3.05 35.37
N MET A 419 -7.11 -4.23 35.84
CA MET A 419 -7.61 -4.84 37.08
C MET A 419 -7.08 -4.14 38.33
N LYS A 420 -7.89 -4.16 39.39
CA LYS A 420 -7.53 -3.66 40.73
C LYS A 420 -6.35 -4.44 41.35
N LYS A 421 -5.92 -4.02 42.54
CA LYS A 421 -4.78 -4.66 43.24
C LYS A 421 -5.18 -6.02 43.82
N PHE A 422 -4.35 -7.03 43.57
CA PHE A 422 -4.43 -8.37 44.18
C PHE A 422 -3.03 -9.00 44.26
N ALA A 423 -2.86 -10.01 45.11
CA ALA A 423 -1.54 -10.53 45.47
C ALA A 423 -0.77 -11.17 44.30
N GLU A 424 -1.47 -11.84 43.38
CA GLU A 424 -0.87 -12.54 42.24
C GLU A 424 -0.65 -11.67 41.00
N LYS A 425 -0.99 -10.35 41.01
CA LYS A 425 -0.94 -9.48 39.82
C LYS A 425 0.44 -9.45 39.15
N GLU A 426 1.51 -9.28 39.93
CA GLU A 426 2.89 -9.26 39.38
C GLU A 426 3.40 -10.64 38.93
N GLU A 427 2.94 -11.73 39.57
CA GLU A 427 3.24 -13.10 39.09
C GLU A 427 2.62 -13.33 37.71
N PHE A 428 1.38 -12.87 37.53
CA PHE A 428 0.67 -12.97 36.26
C PHE A 428 1.30 -12.08 35.19
N ARG A 429 1.79 -10.87 35.54
CA ARG A 429 2.52 -10.01 34.62
C ARG A 429 3.79 -10.69 34.13
N GLY A 430 4.63 -11.18 35.05
CA GLY A 430 5.88 -11.85 34.71
C GLY A 430 5.66 -13.06 33.77
N ARG A 431 4.67 -13.90 34.05
CA ARG A 431 4.31 -15.05 33.22
C ARG A 431 3.80 -14.68 31.81
N LEU A 432 3.22 -13.50 31.63
CA LEU A 432 2.84 -12.97 30.31
C LEU A 432 4.05 -12.35 29.59
N GLN A 433 4.95 -11.70 30.32
CA GLN A 433 6.21 -11.16 29.78
C GLN A 433 7.14 -12.29 29.30
N GLU A 434 7.31 -13.38 30.06
CA GLU A 434 8.00 -14.60 29.62
C GLU A 434 7.44 -15.15 28.30
N LYS A 435 6.12 -15.03 28.07
CA LYS A 435 5.47 -15.45 26.82
C LYS A 435 5.72 -14.47 25.66
N LEU A 436 5.84 -13.16 25.93
CA LEU A 436 6.29 -12.19 24.92
C LEU A 436 7.77 -12.36 24.57
N GLU A 437 8.64 -12.67 25.53
CA GLU A 437 10.05 -12.99 25.27
C GLU A 437 10.17 -14.24 24.36
N GLU A 438 9.44 -15.32 24.67
CA GLU A 438 9.33 -16.51 23.81
C GLU A 438 8.80 -16.20 22.40
N ILE A 439 7.93 -15.20 22.23
CA ILE A 439 7.48 -14.74 20.91
C ILE A 439 8.55 -13.89 20.22
N SER A 440 9.22 -12.99 20.94
CA SER A 440 10.23 -12.09 20.37
C SER A 440 11.40 -12.86 19.76
N GLU A 441 11.86 -13.94 20.41
CA GLU A 441 12.87 -14.82 19.85
C GLU A 441 12.37 -15.60 18.61
N GLN A 442 11.08 -15.93 18.52
CA GLN A 442 10.49 -16.52 17.32
C GLN A 442 10.41 -15.52 16.16
N ILE A 443 10.06 -14.26 16.44
CA ILE A 443 10.01 -13.17 15.46
C ILE A 443 11.41 -12.92 14.87
N LYS A 444 12.45 -12.79 15.71
CA LYS A 444 13.84 -12.58 15.26
C LYS A 444 14.35 -13.67 14.31
N VAL A 445 13.94 -14.93 14.50
CA VAL A 445 14.32 -16.05 13.60
C VAL A 445 13.58 -15.97 12.27
N VAL A 446 12.32 -15.49 12.27
CA VAL A 446 11.54 -15.24 11.05
C VAL A 446 12.14 -14.06 10.27
N GLU A 447 12.32 -12.90 10.91
CA GLU A 447 12.90 -11.69 10.31
C GLU A 447 14.30 -11.94 9.74
N SER A 448 15.17 -12.61 10.50
CA SER A 448 16.54 -12.91 10.06
C SER A 448 16.61 -13.95 8.95
N LEU A 449 15.61 -14.84 8.82
CA LEU A 449 15.49 -15.69 7.63
C LEU A 449 15.01 -14.87 6.44
N ASP A 450 13.99 -14.05 6.61
CA ASP A 450 13.36 -13.26 5.55
C ASP A 450 14.34 -12.25 4.93
N GLU A 451 15.08 -11.51 5.77
CA GLU A 451 16.17 -10.62 5.37
C GLU A 451 17.25 -11.37 4.56
N GLN A 452 17.61 -12.60 4.94
CA GLN A 452 18.59 -13.39 4.20
C GLN A 452 18.05 -13.92 2.87
N ILE A 453 16.76 -14.29 2.78
CA ILE A 453 16.15 -14.67 1.50
C ILE A 453 16.20 -13.45 0.57
N TRP A 454 15.68 -12.31 1.02
CA TRP A 454 15.65 -11.07 0.24
C TRP A 454 17.03 -10.59 -0.22
N ASN A 455 18.05 -10.69 0.63
CA ASN A 455 19.41 -10.20 0.30
C ASN A 455 20.29 -11.22 -0.45
N GLU A 456 20.09 -12.53 -0.26
CA GLU A 456 21.01 -13.56 -0.78
C GLU A 456 20.40 -14.47 -1.86
N ILE A 457 19.08 -14.45 -2.09
CA ILE A 457 18.44 -15.13 -3.22
C ILE A 457 18.03 -14.09 -4.29
N ASN A 458 18.40 -14.37 -5.54
CA ASN A 458 17.81 -13.73 -6.72
C ASN A 458 16.93 -14.78 -7.44
N PRO A 459 15.59 -14.76 -7.27
CA PRO A 459 14.72 -15.79 -7.83
C PRO A 459 14.80 -15.88 -9.36
N LEU A 460 15.07 -14.76 -10.05
CA LEU A 460 15.20 -14.72 -11.50
C LEU A 460 16.49 -15.38 -12.03
N ALA A 461 17.51 -15.57 -11.19
CA ALA A 461 18.85 -15.97 -11.60
C ALA A 461 19.43 -17.16 -10.79
N VAL A 462 18.61 -18.00 -10.17
CA VAL A 462 19.05 -19.13 -9.32
C VAL A 462 19.87 -20.15 -10.12
N THR A 463 21.10 -20.44 -9.68
CA THR A 463 22.00 -21.41 -10.33
C THR A 463 22.49 -22.50 -9.36
N LEU A 464 23.29 -23.45 -9.89
CA LEU A 464 24.02 -24.43 -9.07
C LEU A 464 25.06 -23.82 -8.11
N LYS A 465 25.46 -22.55 -8.29
CA LYS A 465 26.41 -21.85 -7.40
C LYS A 465 25.74 -21.46 -6.07
N ASP A 466 24.41 -21.41 -6.05
CA ASP A 466 23.59 -20.90 -4.94
C ASP A 466 23.04 -22.03 -4.06
N ALA A 467 23.19 -23.29 -4.51
CA ALA A 467 22.68 -24.50 -3.89
C ALA A 467 23.10 -24.71 -2.42
N GLU A 468 24.30 -24.29 -2.04
CA GLU A 468 24.78 -24.38 -0.66
C GLU A 468 24.02 -23.40 0.25
N LYS A 469 23.91 -22.12 -0.15
CA LYS A 469 23.18 -21.10 0.61
C LYS A 469 21.68 -21.40 0.69
N ILE A 470 21.07 -21.86 -0.40
CA ILE A 470 19.65 -22.26 -0.41
C ILE A 470 19.43 -23.43 0.58
N ALA A 471 20.32 -24.41 0.65
CA ALA A 471 20.25 -25.49 1.63
C ALA A 471 20.44 -25.00 3.09
N GLU A 472 21.27 -23.98 3.33
CA GLU A 472 21.39 -23.33 4.65
C GLU A 472 20.09 -22.61 5.06
N LEU A 473 19.47 -21.84 4.15
CA LEU A 473 18.23 -21.10 4.43
C LEU A 473 17.03 -22.05 4.61
N LEU A 474 16.93 -23.10 3.79
CA LEU A 474 15.92 -24.16 3.97
C LEU A 474 16.02 -24.82 5.35
N LYS A 475 17.24 -25.03 5.87
CA LYS A 475 17.42 -25.61 7.20
C LYS A 475 16.96 -24.68 8.33
N ILE A 476 17.02 -23.36 8.14
CA ILE A 476 16.43 -22.38 9.07
C ILE A 476 14.90 -22.43 8.93
N TYR A 477 14.38 -22.39 7.71
CA TYR A 477 12.95 -22.51 7.39
C TYR A 477 12.31 -23.79 7.99
N GLU A 478 12.95 -24.95 7.85
CA GLU A 478 12.52 -26.23 8.44
C GLU A 478 12.56 -26.25 9.98
N SER A 479 13.29 -25.31 10.62
CA SER A 479 13.35 -25.18 12.08
C SER A 479 12.27 -24.26 12.67
N ILE A 480 11.66 -23.40 11.83
CA ILE A 480 10.59 -22.49 12.23
C ILE A 480 9.30 -23.31 12.45
N PRO A 481 8.55 -23.12 13.55
CA PRO A 481 7.28 -23.81 13.77
C PRO A 481 6.30 -23.56 12.62
N LYS A 482 5.52 -24.58 12.24
CA LYS A 482 4.62 -24.49 11.08
C LYS A 482 3.66 -23.30 11.17
N GLU A 483 3.19 -22.95 12.37
CA GLU A 483 2.31 -21.82 12.62
C GLU A 483 2.99 -20.45 12.45
N ASN A 484 4.32 -20.39 12.41
CA ASN A 484 5.08 -19.16 12.20
C ASN A 484 5.53 -18.98 10.73
N LEU A 485 5.41 -20.01 9.88
CA LEU A 485 5.84 -19.95 8.48
C LEU A 485 5.01 -18.96 7.64
N GLU A 486 3.82 -18.57 8.10
CA GLU A 486 3.00 -17.55 7.43
C GLU A 486 3.61 -16.13 7.52
N TYR A 487 4.51 -15.91 8.50
CA TYR A 487 5.23 -14.65 8.71
C TYR A 487 6.61 -14.60 8.00
N VAL A 488 7.08 -15.70 7.40
CA VAL A 488 8.24 -15.65 6.48
C VAL A 488 7.70 -15.26 5.11
N GLU A 489 7.87 -14.01 4.71
CA GLU A 489 7.17 -13.40 3.58
C GLU A 489 7.75 -13.89 2.25
N HIS A 490 9.06 -13.77 2.07
CA HIS A 490 9.80 -14.23 0.87
C HIS A 490 9.97 -15.77 0.80
N ARG A 491 9.21 -16.54 1.61
CA ARG A 491 9.23 -18.01 1.60
C ARG A 491 8.99 -18.62 0.21
N ALA A 492 8.25 -17.92 -0.66
CA ALA A 492 7.96 -18.36 -2.02
C ALA A 492 9.25 -18.47 -2.85
N ASP A 493 10.11 -17.46 -2.78
CA ASP A 493 11.40 -17.41 -3.50
C ASP A 493 12.33 -18.52 -3.03
N LEU A 494 12.43 -18.75 -1.72
CA LEU A 494 13.25 -19.83 -1.17
C LEU A 494 12.81 -21.22 -1.67
N LEU A 495 11.50 -21.46 -1.74
CA LEU A 495 10.93 -22.73 -2.21
C LEU A 495 10.99 -22.87 -3.75
N GLN A 496 10.88 -21.77 -4.50
CA GLN A 496 11.13 -21.76 -5.95
C GLN A 496 12.61 -22.04 -6.23
N ALA A 497 13.52 -21.38 -5.53
CA ALA A 497 14.96 -21.54 -5.67
C ALA A 497 15.42 -22.97 -5.31
N ASP A 498 14.87 -23.56 -4.25
CA ASP A 498 15.04 -24.98 -3.91
C ASP A 498 14.62 -25.91 -5.06
N THR A 499 13.43 -25.66 -5.62
CA THR A 499 12.88 -26.44 -6.74
C THR A 499 13.79 -26.33 -7.98
N ILE A 500 14.27 -25.12 -8.28
CA ILE A 500 15.23 -24.86 -9.37
C ILE A 500 16.54 -25.62 -9.13
N VAL A 501 17.16 -25.46 -7.95
CA VAL A 501 18.42 -26.14 -7.60
C VAL A 501 18.29 -27.65 -7.69
N LYS A 502 17.23 -28.24 -7.16
CA LYS A 502 16.97 -29.69 -7.21
C LYS A 502 16.81 -30.20 -8.64
N LYS A 503 16.16 -29.45 -9.53
CA LYS A 503 16.08 -29.77 -10.96
C LYS A 503 17.44 -29.64 -11.65
N LEU A 504 18.17 -28.54 -11.43
CA LEU A 504 19.50 -28.32 -12.01
C LEU A 504 20.52 -29.39 -11.59
N GLN A 505 20.48 -29.86 -10.33
CA GLN A 505 21.33 -30.95 -9.83
C GLN A 505 21.09 -32.29 -10.55
N ASN A 506 19.89 -32.48 -11.10
CA ASN A 506 19.52 -33.63 -11.93
C ASN A 506 19.69 -33.36 -13.44
N GLY A 507 20.33 -32.26 -13.83
CA GLY A 507 20.55 -31.90 -15.23
C GLY A 507 19.31 -31.35 -15.95
N ILE A 508 18.31 -30.86 -15.20
CA ILE A 508 17.06 -30.31 -15.73
C ILE A 508 17.05 -28.80 -15.57
N LEU A 509 16.88 -28.05 -16.66
CA LEU A 509 16.43 -26.67 -16.61
C LEU A 509 14.97 -26.67 -16.18
N ALA A 510 14.71 -26.02 -15.05
CA ALA A 510 13.42 -25.94 -14.40
C ALA A 510 12.42 -25.09 -15.22
N LYS A 511 11.15 -25.52 -15.32
CA LYS A 511 10.05 -24.70 -15.85
C LYS A 511 10.07 -23.29 -15.25
N GLU A 512 10.36 -23.22 -13.96
CA GLU A 512 10.43 -22.00 -13.17
C GLU A 512 11.49 -21.03 -13.72
N ILE A 513 12.62 -21.51 -14.26
CA ILE A 513 13.58 -20.68 -15.02
C ILE A 513 12.94 -20.17 -16.31
N PHE A 514 12.27 -21.03 -17.08
CA PHE A 514 11.62 -20.61 -18.34
C PHE A 514 10.48 -19.60 -18.10
N THR A 515 9.75 -19.71 -16.99
CA THR A 515 8.78 -18.70 -16.52
C THR A 515 9.51 -17.41 -16.18
N ASN A 516 10.50 -17.46 -15.28
CA ASN A 516 11.24 -16.26 -14.84
C ASN A 516 11.91 -15.53 -16.02
N VAL A 517 12.44 -16.23 -17.04
CA VAL A 517 12.99 -15.64 -18.28
C VAL A 517 11.90 -15.04 -19.19
N LYS A 518 10.76 -15.71 -19.37
CA LYS A 518 9.62 -15.21 -20.16
C LYS A 518 9.04 -13.93 -19.55
N ASP A 519 8.97 -13.89 -18.22
CA ASP A 519 8.23 -12.85 -17.50
C ASP A 519 9.12 -11.66 -17.12
N SER A 520 10.44 -11.84 -16.97
CA SER A 520 11.40 -10.74 -16.79
C SER A 520 12.08 -10.26 -18.09
N SER A 521 11.94 -11.01 -19.19
CA SER A 521 12.68 -10.78 -20.45
C SER A 521 14.22 -10.75 -20.28
N ILE A 522 14.76 -11.31 -19.20
CA ILE A 522 16.21 -11.39 -18.91
C ILE A 522 16.76 -12.76 -19.34
N ASP A 523 17.91 -12.76 -20.02
CA ASP A 523 18.58 -13.99 -20.46
C ASP A 523 19.12 -14.81 -19.26
N TYR A 524 18.81 -16.11 -19.22
CA TYR A 524 19.35 -17.04 -18.22
C TYR A 524 20.47 -17.91 -18.82
N VAL A 525 21.57 -18.06 -18.07
CA VAL A 525 22.79 -18.76 -18.53
C VAL A 525 23.07 -20.00 -17.67
N TYR A 526 22.90 -21.19 -18.26
CA TYR A 526 23.34 -22.45 -17.67
C TYR A 526 24.75 -22.81 -18.17
N GLU A 527 25.72 -22.79 -17.26
CA GLU A 527 27.14 -22.98 -17.57
C GLU A 527 27.68 -24.33 -17.08
N THR A 528 28.44 -25.03 -17.91
CA THR A 528 29.18 -26.26 -17.56
C THR A 528 30.63 -26.21 -18.05
N TRP A 529 31.45 -27.19 -17.66
CA TRP A 529 32.87 -27.25 -18.04
C TRP A 529 33.13 -27.46 -19.56
N ASN A 530 32.12 -27.87 -20.33
CA ASN A 530 32.23 -28.19 -21.76
C ASN A 530 31.18 -27.53 -22.66
N TYR A 531 30.08 -26.99 -22.12
CA TYR A 531 29.08 -26.22 -22.87
C TYR A 531 28.34 -25.19 -22.01
N THR A 532 27.73 -24.22 -22.67
CA THR A 532 26.80 -23.24 -22.10
C THR A 532 25.49 -23.30 -22.88
N LEU A 533 24.36 -23.18 -22.16
CA LEU A 533 23.04 -22.87 -22.72
C LEU A 533 22.67 -21.46 -22.29
N THR A 534 22.27 -20.60 -23.22
CA THR A 534 21.60 -19.33 -22.90
C THR A 534 20.16 -19.39 -23.39
N LEU A 535 19.21 -19.35 -22.45
CA LEU A 535 17.81 -19.05 -22.73
C LEU A 535 17.71 -17.56 -23.00
N ARG A 536 17.08 -17.16 -24.10
CA ARG A 536 16.82 -15.75 -24.39
C ARG A 536 15.49 -15.28 -23.78
N GLY A 537 15.47 -14.04 -23.29
CA GLY A 537 14.27 -13.31 -22.85
C GLY A 537 13.33 -12.96 -24.01
N ALA A 538 12.74 -13.98 -24.64
CA ALA A 538 11.94 -13.88 -25.84
C ALA A 538 10.57 -14.54 -25.64
N ASN A 539 9.55 -13.72 -25.33
CA ASN A 539 8.38 -14.12 -24.54
C ASN A 539 7.34 -15.00 -25.29
N ASN A 540 7.70 -15.56 -26.44
CA ASN A 540 6.85 -16.37 -27.33
C ASN A 540 7.21 -17.86 -27.26
N TYR A 541 7.06 -18.45 -26.07
CA TYR A 541 7.14 -19.90 -25.83
C TYR A 541 6.31 -20.31 -24.60
N GLU A 542 6.10 -21.61 -24.44
CA GLU A 542 5.45 -22.21 -23.27
C GLU A 542 6.50 -22.77 -22.28
N PRO A 543 6.60 -22.24 -21.05
CA PRO A 543 7.54 -22.73 -20.05
C PRO A 543 7.30 -24.20 -19.65
N ALA A 544 8.35 -25.02 -19.73
CA ALA A 544 8.33 -26.42 -19.31
C ALA A 544 9.71 -26.86 -18.78
N ASP A 545 9.77 -27.97 -18.04
CA ASP A 545 11.05 -28.60 -17.67
C ASP A 545 11.76 -29.12 -18.93
N MET A 546 13.09 -28.96 -19.00
CA MET A 546 13.90 -29.36 -20.16
C MET A 546 15.25 -29.95 -19.72
N LYS A 547 15.69 -31.06 -20.31
CA LYS A 547 17.02 -31.62 -20.02
C LYS A 547 18.14 -30.76 -20.61
N ALA A 548 19.02 -30.30 -19.74
CA ALA A 548 20.14 -29.42 -20.06
C ALA A 548 21.33 -30.12 -20.74
N GLY A 549 21.37 -31.46 -20.74
CA GLY A 549 22.53 -32.24 -21.19
C GLY A 549 22.93 -31.98 -22.65
N VAL A 550 24.23 -31.80 -22.91
CA VAL A 550 24.81 -31.76 -24.25
C VAL A 550 26.03 -32.67 -24.33
N THR A 551 26.00 -33.60 -25.27
CA THR A 551 27.14 -34.48 -25.61
C THR A 551 27.73 -34.08 -26.96
N SER A 552 29.01 -34.40 -27.21
CA SER A 552 29.63 -34.17 -28.52
C SER A 552 30.69 -35.23 -28.85
N GLU A 553 30.82 -35.55 -30.14
CA GLU A 553 31.84 -36.46 -30.66
C GLU A 553 32.45 -35.96 -31.98
N LYS A 554 33.68 -36.40 -32.29
CA LYS A 554 34.33 -36.14 -33.59
C LYS A 554 34.41 -37.45 -34.37
N LYS A 555 33.69 -37.51 -35.50
CA LYS A 555 33.50 -38.73 -36.29
C LYS A 555 33.45 -38.41 -37.77
N ASP A 556 34.08 -39.24 -38.59
CA ASP A 556 34.11 -39.12 -40.07
C ASP A 556 34.48 -37.70 -40.57
N GLY A 557 35.40 -37.03 -39.85
CA GLY A 557 35.86 -35.67 -40.12
C GLY A 557 34.93 -34.54 -39.66
N LYS A 558 33.72 -34.86 -39.20
CA LYS A 558 32.69 -33.93 -38.70
C LYS A 558 32.75 -33.80 -37.17
N TYR A 559 32.23 -32.69 -36.66
CA TYR A 559 31.90 -32.53 -35.24
C TYR A 559 30.40 -32.70 -35.08
N PHE A 560 29.99 -33.65 -34.24
CA PHE A 560 28.61 -33.91 -33.87
C PHE A 560 28.36 -33.39 -32.46
N PHE A 561 27.14 -32.91 -32.21
CA PHE A 561 26.62 -32.73 -30.86
C PHE A 561 25.19 -33.25 -30.76
N THR A 562 24.81 -33.71 -29.58
CA THR A 562 23.46 -34.23 -29.30
C THR A 562 22.99 -33.64 -27.98
N THR A 563 21.86 -32.93 -28.02
CA THR A 563 21.13 -32.50 -26.82
C THR A 563 20.45 -33.71 -26.19
N GLU A 564 20.34 -33.73 -24.86
CA GLU A 564 19.65 -34.80 -24.14
C GLU A 564 18.12 -34.65 -24.24
N GLU A 565 17.63 -33.42 -24.38
CA GLU A 565 16.25 -33.17 -24.80
C GLU A 565 16.09 -33.36 -26.32
N SER A 566 14.91 -33.82 -26.75
CA SER A 566 14.63 -34.14 -28.16
C SER A 566 13.23 -33.72 -28.61
N GLY A 567 13.12 -33.15 -29.81
CA GLY A 567 11.87 -32.52 -30.28
C GLY A 567 11.84 -31.03 -29.97
N THR A 568 10.66 -30.40 -29.95
CA THR A 568 10.53 -28.95 -29.69
C THR A 568 11.04 -28.59 -28.31
N LEU A 569 11.88 -27.56 -28.21
CA LEU A 569 12.36 -27.04 -26.93
C LEU A 569 11.40 -25.94 -26.42
N PRO A 570 11.27 -25.75 -25.08
CA PRO A 570 10.41 -24.70 -24.51
C PRO A 570 11.04 -23.30 -24.58
N GLY A 571 11.59 -22.94 -25.74
CA GLY A 571 12.27 -21.67 -25.99
C GLY A 571 13.36 -21.77 -27.06
N ASN A 572 13.89 -20.62 -27.49
CA ASN A 572 15.11 -20.57 -28.30
C ASN A 572 16.34 -20.61 -27.37
N ILE A 573 17.29 -21.49 -27.66
CA ILE A 573 18.50 -21.69 -26.86
C ILE A 573 19.73 -21.43 -27.71
N ASP A 574 20.56 -20.50 -27.26
CA ASP A 574 21.90 -20.30 -27.79
C ASP A 574 22.86 -21.29 -27.12
N LEU A 575 23.42 -22.20 -27.92
CA LEU A 575 24.47 -23.13 -27.52
C LEU A 575 25.85 -22.50 -27.70
N SER A 576 26.73 -22.75 -26.74
CA SER A 576 28.19 -22.66 -26.91
C SER A 576 28.81 -23.99 -26.49
N ILE A 577 29.53 -24.69 -27.37
CA ILE A 577 30.05 -26.04 -27.13
C ILE A 577 31.54 -26.10 -27.44
N LYS A 578 32.35 -26.65 -26.53
CA LYS A 578 33.81 -26.74 -26.66
C LYS A 578 34.22 -27.65 -27.84
N CYS A 579 34.78 -27.05 -28.89
CA CYS A 579 35.00 -27.68 -30.19
C CYS A 579 36.48 -27.63 -30.61
N SER A 580 37.15 -28.79 -30.65
CA SER A 580 38.59 -28.89 -30.89
C SER A 580 38.96 -29.43 -32.28
N GLY A 581 39.99 -28.83 -32.88
CA GLY A 581 40.49 -29.23 -34.20
C GLY A 581 39.57 -28.85 -35.36
N PHE A 582 38.93 -27.69 -35.28
CA PHE A 582 38.20 -27.00 -36.35
C PHE A 582 38.74 -25.57 -36.51
N THR A 583 38.68 -25.02 -37.71
CA THR A 583 39.18 -23.67 -38.03
C THR A 583 38.15 -22.62 -37.62
N SER A 584 38.58 -21.46 -37.12
CA SER A 584 37.62 -20.40 -36.80
C SER A 584 37.03 -19.77 -38.08
N LYS A 585 35.73 -19.98 -38.29
CA LYS A 585 34.89 -19.50 -39.39
C LYS A 585 33.44 -20.00 -39.16
N ASP A 586 32.53 -19.61 -40.05
CA ASP A 586 31.20 -20.19 -40.11
C ASP A 586 31.19 -21.57 -40.80
N TYR A 587 30.24 -22.40 -40.34
CA TYR A 587 29.94 -23.73 -40.86
C TYR A 587 28.44 -23.85 -41.11
N VAL A 588 28.04 -24.76 -42.00
CA VAL A 588 26.64 -25.14 -42.16
C VAL A 588 26.28 -26.15 -41.07
N LEU A 589 25.23 -25.84 -40.32
CA LEU A 589 24.66 -26.70 -39.29
C LEU A 589 23.61 -27.63 -39.92
N TYR A 590 23.74 -28.92 -39.66
CA TYR A 590 22.81 -29.95 -40.12
C TYR A 590 22.21 -30.71 -38.94
N LYS A 591 20.89 -30.91 -38.94
CA LYS A 591 20.17 -31.82 -38.02
C LYS A 591 20.06 -33.21 -38.64
N GLN A 592 20.15 -34.26 -37.82
CA GLN A 592 19.85 -35.63 -38.24
C GLN A 592 18.37 -35.95 -37.97
N GLU A 593 17.66 -36.40 -39.00
CA GLU A 593 16.25 -36.77 -38.92
C GLU A 593 15.99 -38.03 -39.74
N ASN A 594 15.47 -39.08 -39.11
CA ASN A 594 15.06 -40.32 -39.79
C ASN A 594 16.14 -40.91 -40.74
N GLY A 595 17.42 -40.82 -40.33
CA GLY A 595 18.58 -41.29 -41.12
C GLY A 595 19.00 -40.36 -42.28
N LYS A 596 18.40 -39.17 -42.41
CA LYS A 596 18.76 -38.11 -43.35
C LYS A 596 19.38 -36.92 -42.62
N SER A 597 19.92 -35.96 -43.37
CA SER A 597 20.52 -34.75 -42.83
C SER A 597 19.91 -33.52 -43.48
N VAL A 598 19.34 -32.63 -42.66
CA VAL A 598 18.61 -31.42 -43.08
C VAL A 598 19.42 -30.20 -42.68
N LYS A 599 19.57 -29.20 -43.57
CA LYS A 599 20.25 -27.93 -43.23
C LYS A 599 19.38 -27.19 -42.21
N ALA A 600 19.87 -27.05 -40.99
CA ALA A 600 19.15 -26.49 -39.85
C ALA A 600 19.54 -25.03 -39.57
N GLY A 601 20.69 -24.58 -40.04
CA GLY A 601 21.14 -23.19 -39.89
C GLY A 601 22.62 -23.01 -40.20
N THR A 602 23.22 -22.03 -39.54
CA THR A 602 24.67 -21.81 -39.44
C THR A 602 25.16 -22.11 -38.03
N ALA A 603 26.45 -22.38 -37.90
CA ALA A 603 27.14 -22.42 -36.61
C ALA A 603 28.54 -21.81 -36.77
N THR A 604 28.90 -20.90 -35.89
CA THR A 604 30.20 -20.22 -35.93
C THR A 604 31.19 -20.96 -35.05
N VAL A 605 32.40 -21.23 -35.53
CA VAL A 605 33.51 -21.69 -34.68
C VAL A 605 34.42 -20.52 -34.39
N LEU A 606 34.62 -20.18 -33.12
CA LEU A 606 35.52 -19.10 -32.68
C LEU A 606 36.20 -19.48 -31.36
N GLY A 607 37.49 -19.17 -31.21
CA GLY A 607 38.24 -19.41 -29.96
C GLY A 607 38.40 -20.86 -29.50
N GLY A 608 37.90 -21.86 -30.26
CA GLY A 608 37.80 -23.26 -29.81
C GLY A 608 36.43 -23.65 -29.25
N TYR A 609 35.40 -22.82 -29.50
CA TYR A 609 34.00 -23.10 -29.23
C TYR A 609 33.19 -23.05 -30.53
N LEU A 610 32.11 -23.82 -30.59
CA LEU A 610 31.07 -23.81 -31.62
C LEU A 610 29.85 -23.12 -31.01
N THR A 611 29.33 -22.07 -31.65
CA THR A 611 28.10 -21.39 -31.25
C THR A 611 26.99 -21.52 -32.30
N CYS A 612 25.76 -21.75 -31.84
CA CYS A 612 24.56 -21.80 -32.70
C CYS A 612 23.27 -21.69 -31.86
N SER A 613 22.22 -21.10 -32.44
CA SER A 613 20.87 -21.08 -31.86
C SER A 613 20.07 -22.31 -32.30
N ILE A 614 19.28 -22.91 -31.40
CA ILE A 614 18.33 -24.00 -31.70
C ILE A 614 16.97 -23.79 -31.02
N SER A 615 15.91 -24.25 -31.69
CA SER A 615 14.53 -24.31 -31.17
C SER A 615 14.03 -25.76 -31.01
N GLU A 616 14.84 -26.74 -31.40
CA GLU A 616 14.55 -28.16 -31.38
C GLU A 616 15.79 -28.94 -30.92
N GLY A 617 15.59 -29.97 -30.09
CA GLY A 617 16.61 -30.88 -29.63
C GLY A 617 16.77 -32.10 -30.56
N GLY A 618 17.97 -32.66 -30.59
CA GLY A 618 18.34 -33.84 -31.36
C GLY A 618 19.84 -33.92 -31.62
N THR A 619 20.24 -34.73 -32.61
CA THR A 619 21.63 -34.84 -33.06
C THR A 619 21.91 -33.90 -34.23
N TYR A 620 22.97 -33.12 -34.10
CA TYR A 620 23.44 -32.14 -35.07
C TYR A 620 24.89 -32.41 -35.48
N TYR A 621 25.30 -31.87 -36.64
CA TYR A 621 26.71 -31.76 -37.00
C TYR A 621 27.02 -30.50 -37.80
N ILE A 622 28.27 -30.06 -37.75
CA ILE A 622 28.80 -29.02 -38.64
C ILE A 622 29.60 -29.59 -39.80
N GLN A 623 29.47 -28.96 -40.96
CA GLN A 623 30.26 -29.26 -42.16
C GLN A 623 30.63 -27.96 -42.88
N SER A 624 31.83 -27.90 -43.47
CA SER A 624 32.19 -26.80 -44.36
C SER A 624 31.38 -26.89 -45.65
N GLU A 625 30.87 -25.75 -46.12
CA GLU A 625 30.14 -25.68 -47.38
C GLU A 625 31.08 -26.07 -48.55
N PRO A 626 30.64 -26.91 -49.50
CA PRO A 626 31.50 -27.38 -50.58
C PRO A 626 31.78 -26.27 -51.58
N GLU A 627 33.03 -26.19 -52.06
CA GLU A 627 33.46 -25.27 -53.11
C GLU A 627 32.90 -25.67 -54.50
N ASN A 628 31.57 -25.58 -54.67
CA ASN A 628 30.81 -25.33 -55.91
C ASN A 628 29.31 -25.67 -55.68
N ALA A 629 28.55 -24.69 -55.22
CA ALA A 629 27.09 -24.65 -55.34
C ALA A 629 26.67 -23.22 -55.71
N GLY A 630 25.80 -23.08 -56.72
CA GLY A 630 25.40 -21.77 -57.25
C GLY A 630 24.48 -21.00 -56.30
N THR A 631 24.49 -19.68 -56.46
CA THR A 631 23.62 -18.68 -55.81
C THR A 631 22.19 -19.16 -55.52
N ILE A 632 21.81 -19.13 -54.23
CA ILE A 632 20.43 -19.05 -53.76
C ILE A 632 20.38 -17.87 -52.77
N GLU A 633 19.31 -17.08 -52.80
CA GLU A 633 19.19 -15.83 -52.04
C GLU A 633 19.05 -16.05 -50.53
N PRO A 634 19.57 -15.13 -49.68
CA PRO A 634 19.41 -15.22 -48.24
C PRO A 634 18.02 -14.76 -47.79
N VAL A 635 17.29 -15.63 -47.09
CA VAL A 635 16.17 -15.20 -46.26
C VAL A 635 16.74 -14.52 -45.01
N PHE A 636 16.63 -13.19 -44.94
CA PHE A 636 17.09 -12.42 -43.79
C PHE A 636 16.15 -12.61 -42.59
N THR A 637 16.67 -13.22 -41.52
CA THR A 637 16.28 -12.90 -40.15
C THR A 637 17.45 -12.16 -39.50
N GLY A 638 17.15 -11.09 -38.75
CA GLY A 638 18.14 -10.04 -38.48
C GLY A 638 19.16 -10.36 -37.39
N THR A 639 20.43 -10.53 -37.77
CA THR A 639 21.58 -10.47 -36.85
C THR A 639 22.29 -9.12 -36.98
N LYS A 640 22.66 -8.52 -35.84
CA LYS A 640 23.67 -7.43 -35.80
C LYS A 640 25.06 -8.04 -35.59
N ASN A 641 26.08 -7.36 -36.10
CA ASN A 641 27.44 -7.91 -36.23
C ASN A 641 28.09 -8.32 -34.89
N LEU A 642 28.75 -9.48 -34.90
CA LEU A 642 29.60 -10.00 -33.82
C LEU A 642 31.11 -9.70 -34.03
N GLN A 643 31.43 -8.71 -34.87
CA GLN A 643 32.76 -8.61 -35.50
C GLN A 643 33.84 -7.89 -34.67
N GLU A 644 33.53 -7.33 -33.50
CA GLU A 644 34.48 -6.58 -32.66
C GLU A 644 35.12 -7.43 -31.53
N ILE A 645 34.70 -8.68 -31.33
CA ILE A 645 35.18 -9.55 -30.24
C ILE A 645 36.51 -10.28 -30.59
N ALA A 646 36.98 -10.19 -31.84
CA ALA A 646 38.07 -11.03 -32.36
C ALA A 646 39.51 -10.48 -32.18
N GLU A 647 39.72 -9.19 -31.92
CA GLU A 647 41.04 -8.54 -32.02
C GLU A 647 41.63 -7.98 -30.71
N GLN A 648 41.74 -8.79 -29.64
CA GLN A 648 42.65 -8.43 -28.53
C GLN A 648 43.29 -9.54 -27.68
N VAL A 649 43.47 -10.77 -28.20
CA VAL A 649 44.22 -11.82 -27.47
C VAL A 649 45.24 -12.56 -28.36
N LYS A 650 46.42 -11.95 -28.57
CA LYS A 650 47.75 -12.62 -28.68
C LYS A 650 48.90 -11.65 -28.99
N GLU A 651 49.64 -11.25 -27.97
CA GLU A 651 51.09 -10.96 -27.94
C GLU A 651 51.43 -10.40 -26.54
N THR A 652 52.52 -10.72 -25.84
CA THR A 652 53.50 -11.82 -25.95
C THR A 652 54.04 -12.11 -24.53
N SER A 653 54.32 -13.38 -24.19
CA SER A 653 54.85 -13.75 -22.87
C SER A 653 56.39 -13.65 -22.78
N ASN A 654 56.89 -13.47 -21.54
CA ASN A 654 58.29 -13.50 -21.07
C ASN A 654 59.09 -12.17 -21.04
N LYS A 655 59.28 -11.66 -19.82
CA LYS A 655 60.64 -11.35 -19.32
C LYS A 655 60.75 -11.59 -17.80
N LYS A 656 61.98 -11.84 -17.34
CA LYS A 656 62.28 -12.45 -16.03
C LYS A 656 62.31 -11.47 -14.85
N THR A 657 61.72 -11.92 -13.74
CA THR A 657 62.16 -11.74 -12.33
C THR A 657 62.73 -10.39 -11.85
N THR A 658 62.11 -9.84 -10.82
CA THR A 658 62.81 -9.69 -9.51
C THR A 658 61.80 -9.78 -8.37
N ALA A 659 62.22 -10.23 -7.19
CA ALA A 659 61.34 -10.39 -6.04
C ALA A 659 61.58 -9.31 -4.98
N LYS A 660 60.50 -8.88 -4.32
CA LYS A 660 60.51 -8.28 -2.98
C LYS A 660 59.20 -8.66 -2.27
N ALA A 661 59.25 -8.79 -0.95
CA ALA A 661 58.18 -9.38 -0.16
C ALA A 661 57.67 -8.41 0.92
N GLN A 662 56.54 -8.80 1.53
CA GLN A 662 55.81 -8.11 2.61
C GLN A 662 55.07 -6.83 2.17
N ALA A 663 53.94 -6.45 2.78
CA ALA A 663 53.34 -6.97 4.02
C ALA A 663 51.88 -7.46 3.86
N THR A 664 51.39 -8.13 4.90
CA THR A 664 50.02 -8.71 4.98
C THR A 664 48.97 -7.69 5.40
N SER A 665 47.79 -7.76 4.76
CA SER A 665 46.51 -7.34 5.34
C SER A 665 45.53 -8.53 5.32
N LYS A 666 44.42 -8.43 6.07
CA LYS A 666 43.48 -9.54 6.30
C LYS A 666 42.80 -9.98 5.00
N LYS A 667 42.48 -11.28 4.91
CA LYS A 667 41.37 -11.73 4.05
C LYS A 667 40.08 -11.10 4.57
N ASP A 668 39.33 -10.52 3.64
CA ASP A 668 37.91 -10.19 3.83
C ASP A 668 37.13 -11.16 2.94
N ASP A 669 36.50 -12.15 3.59
CA ASP A 669 35.78 -13.22 2.92
C ASP A 669 34.32 -12.82 2.57
N SER A 670 33.94 -11.54 2.74
CA SER A 670 32.67 -11.01 2.25
C SER A 670 32.51 -11.18 0.73
N LYS A 671 31.35 -11.67 0.29
CA LYS A 671 30.95 -11.67 -1.14
C LYS A 671 30.63 -10.25 -1.66
N THR A 672 30.33 -9.29 -0.79
CA THR A 672 29.93 -7.92 -1.18
C THR A 672 30.95 -6.89 -0.72
N VAL A 673 31.27 -5.93 -1.59
CA VAL A 673 32.26 -4.86 -1.36
C VAL A 673 31.61 -3.52 -1.70
N LYS A 674 31.63 -2.55 -0.78
CA LYS A 674 31.16 -1.18 -1.09
C LYS A 674 32.19 -0.44 -1.98
N ALA A 675 31.68 0.30 -2.95
CA ALA A 675 32.43 1.22 -3.80
C ALA A 675 32.63 2.57 -3.10
N GLU A 676 33.72 3.27 -3.44
CA GLU A 676 33.80 4.71 -3.18
C GLU A 676 33.03 5.48 -4.26
N VAL A 677 31.88 6.06 -3.88
CA VAL A 677 31.05 6.91 -4.75
C VAL A 677 31.38 8.38 -4.48
N LYS A 678 31.55 9.19 -5.52
CA LYS A 678 31.78 10.65 -5.43
C LYS A 678 30.87 11.37 -6.41
N ASP A 679 30.04 12.29 -5.92
CA ASP A 679 29.10 13.08 -6.72
C ASP A 679 28.19 12.19 -7.61
N ASN A 680 27.69 11.08 -7.05
CA ASN A 680 26.97 9.99 -7.74
C ASN A 680 27.75 9.30 -8.89
N VAL A 681 29.07 9.48 -8.97
CA VAL A 681 29.95 8.79 -9.94
C VAL A 681 30.79 7.72 -9.25
N VAL A 682 30.88 6.55 -9.89
CA VAL A 682 31.70 5.39 -9.48
C VAL A 682 32.87 5.26 -10.44
N ALA A 683 34.09 5.42 -9.91
CA ALA A 683 35.30 5.39 -10.71
C ALA A 683 35.59 3.99 -11.29
N LYS A 684 36.15 3.94 -12.51
CA LYS A 684 36.60 2.70 -13.20
C LYS A 684 37.44 1.76 -12.30
N SER A 685 38.21 2.31 -11.36
CA SER A 685 39.03 1.54 -10.41
C SER A 685 38.22 0.64 -9.47
N GLU A 686 36.99 1.02 -9.14
CA GLU A 686 36.12 0.24 -8.25
C GLU A 686 35.56 -1.00 -8.97
N LEU A 687 35.19 -0.84 -10.24
CA LEU A 687 34.84 -1.95 -11.13
C LEU A 687 36.01 -2.89 -11.34
N ALA A 688 37.19 -2.35 -11.69
CA ALA A 688 38.40 -3.14 -11.89
C ALA A 688 38.87 -3.88 -10.62
N ARG A 689 38.39 -3.50 -9.44
CA ARG A 689 38.62 -4.17 -8.15
C ARG A 689 37.80 -5.45 -7.96
N VAL A 690 36.62 -5.56 -8.59
CA VAL A 690 35.73 -6.74 -8.51
C VAL A 690 35.62 -7.52 -9.82
N LYS A 691 35.99 -6.92 -10.96
CA LYS A 691 35.81 -7.52 -12.28
C LYS A 691 36.47 -8.90 -12.38
N ASP A 692 35.80 -9.78 -13.13
CA ASP A 692 36.15 -11.20 -13.35
C ASP A 692 36.17 -12.04 -12.04
N GLN A 693 35.63 -11.51 -10.93
CA GLN A 693 35.54 -12.20 -9.63
C GLN A 693 34.09 -12.40 -9.17
N ASP A 694 33.90 -13.39 -8.30
CA ASP A 694 32.62 -13.72 -7.66
C ASP A 694 32.32 -12.78 -6.48
N LYS A 695 32.26 -11.47 -6.75
CA LYS A 695 32.02 -10.42 -5.75
C LYS A 695 31.07 -9.36 -6.26
N ASN A 696 30.09 -8.99 -5.43
CA ASN A 696 29.17 -7.90 -5.68
C ASN A 696 29.84 -6.56 -5.32
N LEU A 697 29.79 -5.58 -6.23
CA LEU A 697 30.13 -4.19 -5.96
C LEU A 697 28.83 -3.44 -5.65
N GLN A 698 28.70 -2.99 -4.40
CA GLN A 698 27.57 -2.21 -3.93
C GLN A 698 27.91 -0.72 -3.99
N MET A 699 27.05 0.06 -4.63
CA MET A 699 27.26 1.47 -4.96
C MET A 699 26.07 2.26 -4.40
N GLU A 700 26.31 3.03 -3.35
CA GLU A 700 25.27 3.76 -2.61
C GLU A 700 25.13 5.18 -3.18
N GLY A 701 23.95 5.49 -3.71
CA GLY A 701 23.64 6.78 -4.34
C GLY A 701 22.63 7.59 -3.52
N LYS A 702 22.55 8.90 -3.82
CA LYS A 702 21.63 9.81 -3.13
C LYS A 702 20.90 10.75 -4.08
N MET A 703 19.58 10.82 -3.91
CA MET A 703 18.68 11.69 -4.67
C MET A 703 18.69 13.13 -4.12
N THR A 704 18.09 14.06 -4.87
CA THR A 704 18.01 15.49 -4.54
C THR A 704 17.11 15.80 -3.34
N ASP A 705 16.10 14.97 -3.06
CA ASP A 705 15.26 14.99 -1.85
C ASP A 705 16.00 14.50 -0.59
N GLY A 706 17.14 13.83 -0.77
CA GLY A 706 17.93 13.21 0.28
C GLY A 706 17.67 11.71 0.50
N THR A 707 16.81 11.08 -0.30
CA THR A 707 16.60 9.63 -0.30
C THR A 707 17.86 8.90 -0.79
N THR A 708 18.24 7.82 -0.10
CA THR A 708 19.31 6.90 -0.50
C THR A 708 18.76 5.73 -1.32
N TYR A 709 19.55 5.25 -2.27
CA TYR A 709 19.28 4.05 -3.08
C TYR A 709 20.57 3.26 -3.31
N THR A 710 20.44 1.98 -3.65
CA THR A 710 21.57 1.07 -3.80
C THR A 710 21.60 0.50 -5.21
N PHE A 711 22.75 0.58 -5.89
CA PHE A 711 23.02 -0.19 -7.10
C PHE A 711 24.00 -1.32 -6.76
N THR A 712 23.71 -2.55 -7.14
CA THR A 712 24.56 -3.72 -6.91
C THR A 712 24.89 -4.38 -8.26
N LEU A 713 26.19 -4.58 -8.53
CA LEU A 713 26.72 -5.14 -9.79
C LEU A 713 27.67 -6.29 -9.48
N ASN A 714 27.44 -7.50 -10.02
CA ASN A 714 28.37 -8.61 -9.82
C ASN A 714 29.62 -8.46 -10.69
N GLY A 715 30.79 -8.77 -10.12
CA GLY A 715 32.08 -8.68 -10.80
C GLY A 715 32.22 -9.52 -12.07
N LYS A 716 31.47 -10.62 -12.20
CA LYS A 716 31.42 -11.45 -13.42
C LYS A 716 30.66 -10.78 -14.57
N ASP A 717 29.70 -9.92 -14.26
CA ASP A 717 28.81 -9.32 -15.25
C ASP A 717 29.40 -8.03 -15.87
N ILE A 718 30.61 -7.63 -15.44
CA ILE A 718 31.30 -6.43 -15.90
C ILE A 718 31.93 -6.65 -17.28
N LYS A 719 31.09 -6.49 -18.31
CA LYS A 719 31.40 -6.54 -19.75
C LYS A 719 32.50 -5.54 -20.14
N GLU A 720 32.50 -4.35 -19.53
CA GLU A 720 33.52 -3.33 -19.78
C GLU A 720 33.88 -2.50 -18.52
N GLU A 721 35.13 -2.09 -18.42
CA GLU A 721 35.61 -1.25 -17.31
C GLU A 721 35.53 0.24 -17.68
N LYS A 722 34.42 0.88 -17.36
CA LYS A 722 34.24 2.34 -17.50
C LYS A 722 33.81 2.98 -16.18
N GLU A 723 33.79 4.30 -16.17
CA GLU A 723 33.15 5.09 -15.12
C GLU A 723 31.62 4.94 -15.22
N ILE A 724 30.92 4.86 -14.08
CA ILE A 724 29.45 4.80 -14.02
C ILE A 724 28.93 6.06 -13.34
N ASN A 725 28.00 6.78 -13.97
CA ASN A 725 27.11 7.67 -13.24
C ASN A 725 25.93 6.84 -12.69
N ILE A 726 25.72 6.84 -11.37
CA ILE A 726 24.57 6.17 -10.73
C ILE A 726 23.42 7.14 -10.40
N GLU A 727 23.52 8.41 -10.77
CA GLU A 727 22.53 9.44 -10.44
C GLU A 727 21.12 9.06 -10.93
N LEU A 728 20.22 8.92 -9.94
CA LEU A 728 18.80 8.60 -10.10
C LEU A 728 17.93 9.78 -9.65
N LYS A 729 16.90 10.10 -10.44
CA LYS A 729 15.96 11.21 -10.25
C LYS A 729 14.51 10.72 -10.32
N ARG A 730 13.61 11.34 -9.55
CA ARG A 730 12.14 11.05 -9.57
C ARG A 730 11.37 11.70 -10.73
N THR A 731 12.07 12.44 -11.59
CA THR A 731 11.50 13.15 -12.75
C THR A 731 12.39 12.97 -13.96
N SER A 732 11.76 12.93 -15.13
CA SER A 732 12.38 12.70 -16.43
C SER A 732 12.08 13.85 -17.40
N PRO A 733 12.96 14.11 -18.40
CA PRO A 733 12.61 14.95 -19.55
C PRO A 733 11.38 14.49 -20.34
N TYR A 734 10.82 13.31 -20.02
CA TYR A 734 9.70 12.67 -20.71
C TYR A 734 8.45 12.48 -19.83
N ASP A 735 8.38 13.10 -18.64
CA ASP A 735 7.28 12.90 -17.67
C ASP A 735 5.88 13.07 -18.29
N ASP A 736 5.71 14.07 -19.15
CA ASP A 736 4.40 14.35 -19.79
C ASP A 736 4.06 13.35 -20.91
N GLU A 737 5.05 12.65 -21.47
CA GLU A 737 4.85 11.54 -22.42
C GLU A 737 4.54 10.24 -21.67
N ILE A 738 5.19 10.02 -20.52
CA ILE A 738 4.95 8.87 -19.63
C ILE A 738 3.53 8.93 -19.03
N LYS A 739 3.06 10.12 -18.61
CA LYS A 739 1.66 10.36 -18.14
C LYS A 739 0.59 10.19 -19.23
N GLN A 740 0.96 10.10 -20.51
CA GLN A 740 0.04 9.73 -21.60
C GLN A 740 0.00 8.21 -21.85
N LEU A 741 0.95 7.47 -21.27
CA LEU A 741 1.07 6.01 -21.41
C LEU A 741 0.66 5.25 -20.14
N SER A 742 0.60 5.91 -18.98
CA SER A 742 0.39 5.31 -17.66
C SER A 742 -0.51 6.20 -16.81
N GLU A 743 -1.31 5.62 -15.91
CA GLU A 743 -2.32 6.35 -15.14
C GLU A 743 -1.72 7.07 -13.91
N HIS A 744 -0.84 6.41 -13.17
CA HIS A 744 -0.20 6.94 -11.95
C HIS A 744 1.31 6.59 -11.88
N PRO A 745 2.13 6.93 -12.89
CA PRO A 745 3.51 6.45 -13.02
C PRO A 745 4.45 7.01 -11.95
N ALA A 746 5.09 6.12 -11.17
CA ALA A 746 6.24 6.48 -10.34
C ALA A 746 7.51 6.48 -11.20
N VAL A 747 8.01 7.66 -11.57
CA VAL A 747 9.11 7.81 -12.54
C VAL A 747 10.48 7.65 -11.88
N LEU A 748 11.39 6.96 -12.58
CA LEU A 748 12.78 6.68 -12.18
C LEU A 748 13.72 6.97 -13.36
N TYR A 749 14.37 8.13 -13.35
CA TYR A 749 15.28 8.58 -14.42
C TYR A 749 16.75 8.42 -14.02
N PHE A 750 17.45 7.56 -14.75
CA PHE A 750 18.88 7.27 -14.59
C PHE A 750 19.67 8.14 -15.56
N GLU A 751 20.51 9.06 -15.05
CA GLU A 751 21.23 10.05 -15.88
C GLU A 751 22.27 9.39 -16.83
N GLN A 752 22.73 8.19 -16.53
CA GLN A 752 23.67 7.45 -17.37
C GLN A 752 23.11 7.20 -18.77
N SER A 753 23.79 7.75 -19.79
CA SER A 753 23.46 7.43 -21.18
C SER A 753 24.04 6.07 -21.60
N GLY A 754 23.24 5.30 -22.36
CA GLY A 754 23.63 4.00 -22.90
C GLY A 754 23.52 2.84 -21.90
N THR A 755 24.21 1.74 -22.20
CA THR A 755 24.26 0.55 -21.35
C THR A 755 25.17 0.75 -20.15
N PHE A 756 24.80 0.14 -19.02
CA PHE A 756 25.70 -0.04 -17.90
C PHE A 756 26.78 -1.11 -18.21
N PRO A 757 27.87 -1.17 -17.43
CA PRO A 757 28.91 -2.20 -17.55
C PRO A 757 28.44 -3.64 -17.44
N GLY A 758 27.28 -3.89 -16.83
CA GLY A 758 26.67 -5.20 -16.63
C GLY A 758 25.22 -5.06 -16.21
N VAL A 759 24.60 -6.15 -15.75
CA VAL A 759 23.29 -6.10 -15.09
C VAL A 759 23.45 -5.42 -13.73
N ILE A 760 22.68 -4.38 -13.46
CA ILE A 760 22.63 -3.71 -12.15
C ILE A 760 21.31 -4.05 -11.47
N GLN A 761 21.39 -4.59 -10.26
CA GLN A 761 20.29 -4.62 -9.30
C GLN A 761 20.15 -3.25 -8.67
N VAL A 762 18.96 -2.66 -8.73
CA VAL A 762 18.62 -1.38 -8.10
C VAL A 762 17.66 -1.66 -6.96
N GLU A 763 17.97 -1.15 -5.77
CA GLU A 763 17.06 -1.09 -4.61
C GLU A 763 16.75 0.40 -4.35
N VAL A 764 15.48 0.80 -4.37
CA VAL A 764 15.08 2.21 -4.34
C VAL A 764 13.72 2.43 -3.66
N PRO A 765 13.58 3.47 -2.80
CA PRO A 765 12.29 3.86 -2.26
C PRO A 765 11.41 4.57 -3.30
N VAL A 766 10.16 4.11 -3.45
CA VAL A 766 9.18 4.57 -4.43
C VAL A 766 7.87 4.98 -3.76
N GLU A 767 7.23 6.02 -4.29
CA GLU A 767 5.95 6.54 -3.79
C GLU A 767 4.80 5.71 -4.39
N LYS A 768 4.70 4.46 -3.94
CA LYS A 768 3.66 3.48 -4.29
C LYS A 768 3.21 2.77 -3.00
N GLU A 769 1.98 2.26 -3.04
CA GLU A 769 1.48 1.32 -2.03
C GLU A 769 2.13 -0.06 -2.24
N ASP A 770 1.97 -0.97 -1.28
CA ASP A 770 2.57 -2.29 -1.34
C ASP A 770 1.80 -3.25 -2.27
N GLY A 771 2.53 -4.06 -3.05
CA GLY A 771 1.99 -5.03 -4.00
C GLY A 771 2.76 -5.13 -5.32
N GLU A 772 2.21 -5.88 -6.28
CA GLU A 772 2.79 -6.05 -7.62
C GLU A 772 2.52 -4.87 -8.55
N TYR A 773 3.56 -4.48 -9.31
CA TYR A 773 3.53 -3.46 -10.35
C TYR A 773 4.36 -3.91 -11.57
N LEU A 774 4.19 -3.21 -12.69
CA LEU A 774 5.06 -3.32 -13.86
C LEU A 774 6.18 -2.29 -13.78
N LEU A 775 7.43 -2.70 -14.03
CA LEU A 775 8.50 -1.78 -14.39
C LEU A 775 8.54 -1.65 -15.93
N LEU A 776 8.48 -0.42 -16.41
CA LEU A 776 8.56 -0.08 -17.83
C LEU A 776 9.73 0.86 -18.11
N TYR A 777 10.30 0.74 -19.30
CA TYR A 777 11.26 1.67 -19.87
C TYR A 777 10.57 2.52 -20.93
N TYR A 778 10.74 3.84 -20.88
CA TYR A 778 10.25 4.72 -21.93
C TYR A 778 11.26 4.83 -23.07
N ASN A 779 10.86 4.45 -24.30
CA ASN A 779 11.69 4.57 -25.50
C ASN A 779 11.42 5.91 -26.21
N PRO A 780 12.32 6.92 -26.14
CA PRO A 780 12.05 8.25 -26.69
C PRO A 780 12.13 8.32 -28.22
N LYS A 781 12.70 7.30 -28.88
CA LYS A 781 12.74 7.22 -30.35
C LYS A 781 11.39 6.78 -30.91
N GLU A 782 10.72 5.88 -30.21
CA GLU A 782 9.42 5.32 -30.60
C GLU A 782 8.25 5.96 -29.84
N GLN A 783 8.52 6.80 -28.83
CA GLN A 783 7.52 7.42 -27.95
C GLN A 783 6.49 6.41 -27.44
N LYS A 784 6.99 5.32 -26.82
CA LYS A 784 6.18 4.20 -26.30
C LYS A 784 6.77 3.67 -25.00
N ALA A 785 5.97 2.93 -24.25
CA ALA A 785 6.45 2.12 -23.13
C ALA A 785 6.96 0.76 -23.64
N GLU A 786 8.09 0.33 -23.12
CA GLU A 786 8.65 -1.01 -23.29
C GLU A 786 8.57 -1.70 -21.93
N TYR A 787 7.91 -2.86 -21.86
CA TYR A 787 7.90 -3.69 -20.65
C TYR A 787 9.33 -4.12 -20.30
N VAL A 788 9.64 -4.18 -19.00
CA VAL A 788 10.92 -4.68 -18.49
C VAL A 788 10.70 -5.93 -17.65
N GLN A 789 10.12 -5.79 -16.45
CA GLN A 789 9.81 -6.91 -15.55
C GLN A 789 8.64 -6.54 -14.62
N LYS A 790 7.99 -7.53 -14.00
CA LYS A 790 7.17 -7.28 -12.80
C LYS A 790 8.08 -6.95 -11.63
N VAL A 791 7.63 -6.03 -10.77
CA VAL A 791 8.35 -5.61 -9.56
C VAL A 791 7.37 -5.55 -8.39
N GLU A 792 7.81 -5.99 -7.22
CA GLU A 792 7.06 -5.82 -5.98
C GLU A 792 7.46 -4.50 -5.32
N VAL A 793 6.48 -3.83 -4.71
CA VAL A 793 6.68 -2.74 -3.76
C VAL A 793 6.31 -3.25 -2.38
N LYS A 794 7.16 -3.01 -1.38
CA LYS A 794 6.93 -3.38 0.02
C LYS A 794 7.57 -2.34 0.94
N ASP A 795 6.86 -1.87 1.97
CA ASP A 795 7.29 -0.74 2.83
C ASP A 795 7.71 0.51 2.02
N GLY A 796 7.10 0.72 0.85
CA GLY A 796 7.51 1.76 -0.10
C GLY A 796 8.92 1.58 -0.71
N GLN A 797 9.51 0.40 -0.64
CA GLN A 797 10.76 0.00 -1.30
C GLN A 797 10.47 -0.88 -2.52
N THR A 798 11.34 -0.87 -3.52
CA THR A 798 11.30 -1.84 -4.63
C THR A 798 12.70 -2.23 -5.09
N LYS A 799 12.80 -3.41 -5.73
CA LYS A 799 14.05 -4.05 -6.15
C LYS A 799 13.90 -4.63 -7.56
N PHE A 800 14.79 -4.26 -8.49
CA PHE A 800 14.70 -4.66 -9.89
C PHE A 800 16.04 -4.63 -10.64
N LEU A 801 16.10 -5.26 -11.82
CA LEU A 801 17.31 -5.40 -12.63
C LEU A 801 17.30 -4.50 -13.90
N ILE A 802 18.39 -3.80 -14.21
CA ILE A 802 18.55 -2.98 -15.44
C ILE A 802 19.92 -3.16 -16.11
N GLU A 803 19.95 -3.01 -17.45
CA GLU A 803 21.20 -3.00 -18.25
C GLU A 803 21.52 -1.65 -18.90
N LYS A 804 20.63 -0.65 -18.80
CA LYS A 804 20.76 0.67 -19.44
C LYS A 804 20.22 1.76 -18.53
N GLY A 805 20.74 2.97 -18.66
CA GLY A 805 20.11 4.16 -18.06
C GLY A 805 19.06 4.77 -18.99
N GLY A 806 18.57 5.97 -18.64
CA GLY A 806 17.41 6.61 -19.26
C GLY A 806 16.17 6.57 -18.37
N ALA A 807 14.99 6.68 -18.98
CA ALA A 807 13.73 6.85 -18.27
C ALA A 807 13.01 5.51 -18.05
N TYR A 808 12.76 5.19 -16.78
CA TYR A 808 11.90 4.10 -16.34
C TYR A 808 10.71 4.66 -15.56
N PHE A 809 9.65 3.86 -15.43
CA PHE A 809 8.53 4.15 -14.54
C PHE A 809 7.87 2.87 -14.03
N ILE A 810 7.26 2.95 -12.86
CA ILE A 810 6.57 1.85 -12.18
C ILE A 810 5.09 2.19 -12.07
N ASP A 811 4.23 1.32 -12.58
CA ASP A 811 2.78 1.46 -12.46
C ASP A 811 2.06 0.12 -12.62
N LYS A 812 0.78 0.03 -12.24
CA LYS A 812 0.02 -1.22 -12.41
C LYS A 812 -0.27 -1.50 -13.88
N ARG A 813 -0.49 -0.47 -14.68
CA ARG A 813 -1.04 -0.58 -16.03
C ARG A 813 -0.45 0.48 -16.96
N ALA A 814 -0.07 0.09 -18.18
CA ALA A 814 0.47 1.01 -19.17
C ALA A 814 0.18 0.61 -20.63
N SER A 815 0.12 1.61 -21.52
CA SER A 815 0.00 1.47 -22.97
C SER A 815 1.35 1.13 -23.60
N THR A 816 1.44 0.02 -24.33
CA THR A 816 2.63 -0.34 -25.14
C THR A 816 2.63 0.30 -26.53
N LYS A 817 1.52 0.92 -26.92
CA LYS A 817 1.34 1.62 -28.20
C LYS A 817 2.17 2.91 -28.25
N SER A 818 2.67 3.26 -29.43
CA SER A 818 3.34 4.55 -29.66
C SER A 818 2.35 5.72 -29.61
N LEU A 819 2.79 6.83 -29.00
CA LEU A 819 2.12 8.14 -29.07
C LEU A 819 2.10 8.73 -30.50
N LYS A 820 2.77 8.10 -31.47
CA LYS A 820 2.80 8.50 -32.90
C LYS A 820 1.69 7.86 -33.74
N ASP A 821 0.98 6.87 -33.22
CA ASP A 821 0.04 6.05 -33.99
C ASP A 821 -1.42 6.57 -33.86
N ASP A 822 -1.95 7.21 -34.90
CA ASP A 822 -3.30 7.81 -34.96
C ASP A 822 -4.48 6.79 -34.91
N THR A 823 -4.23 5.48 -34.77
CA THR A 823 -5.24 4.42 -34.86
C THR A 823 -6.15 4.35 -33.63
N LYS A 824 -7.48 4.40 -33.83
CA LYS A 824 -8.50 4.34 -32.76
C LYS A 824 -8.87 2.92 -32.31
N GLU A 825 -7.90 2.04 -32.18
CA GLU A 825 -8.07 0.71 -31.56
C GLU A 825 -7.75 0.81 -30.06
N LYS A 826 -8.47 0.05 -29.23
CA LYS A 826 -8.55 0.30 -27.77
C LYS A 826 -7.65 -0.57 -26.90
N ASP A 827 -7.14 -1.68 -27.43
CA ASP A 827 -6.88 -2.87 -26.61
C ASP A 827 -5.40 -3.28 -26.55
N ASN A 828 -4.48 -2.31 -26.48
CA ASN A 828 -3.01 -2.51 -26.35
C ASN A 828 -2.45 -1.91 -25.04
N PHE A 829 -3.06 -2.30 -23.91
CA PHE A 829 -2.53 -2.08 -22.56
C PHE A 829 -1.96 -3.39 -22.02
N ILE A 830 -0.95 -3.28 -21.14
CA ILE A 830 -0.47 -4.38 -20.29
C ILE A 830 -0.71 -4.01 -18.82
N ASP A 831 -0.94 -5.03 -17.99
CA ASP A 831 -1.47 -4.87 -16.63
C ASP A 831 -0.81 -5.88 -15.66
N ALA A 832 -0.45 -5.44 -14.46
CA ALA A 832 0.19 -6.27 -13.43
C ALA A 832 -0.72 -7.42 -12.99
N ASP A 833 -2.04 -7.19 -12.97
CA ASP A 833 -3.05 -8.14 -12.53
C ASP A 833 -3.39 -9.20 -13.63
N THR A 834 -2.58 -9.33 -14.70
CA THR A 834 -2.80 -10.29 -15.82
C THR A 834 -1.63 -11.25 -16.09
N ASP A 835 -1.96 -12.54 -16.31
CA ASP A 835 -0.99 -13.62 -16.60
C ASP A 835 -0.53 -13.69 -18.07
N GLU A 836 -1.28 -13.12 -19.03
CA GLU A 836 -0.96 -13.17 -20.46
C GLU A 836 -0.55 -11.78 -21.03
N ILE A 837 0.75 -11.48 -21.01
CA ILE A 837 1.31 -10.27 -21.65
C ILE A 837 1.36 -10.47 -23.18
N ILE A 838 0.27 -10.16 -23.88
CA ILE A 838 0.15 -10.28 -25.34
C ILE A 838 0.93 -9.14 -26.04
N LEU A 839 2.20 -9.39 -26.37
CA LEU A 839 3.01 -8.50 -27.21
C LEU A 839 2.57 -8.58 -28.68
N GLN A 840 1.72 -7.63 -29.12
CA GLN A 840 1.38 -7.45 -30.54
C GLN A 840 2.61 -7.00 -31.35
N GLY A 841 3.30 -7.96 -31.97
CA GLY A 841 4.53 -7.71 -32.72
C GLY A 841 4.31 -6.96 -34.04
N THR A 842 5.21 -6.01 -34.32
CA THR A 842 5.26 -5.26 -35.60
C THR A 842 5.44 -6.19 -36.79
N LYS A 843 4.40 -6.32 -37.62
CA LYS A 843 4.46 -6.90 -38.98
C LYS A 843 3.93 -5.90 -39.99
N GLU A 844 4.74 -5.55 -40.98
CA GLU A 844 4.28 -4.76 -42.12
C GLU A 844 3.25 -5.55 -42.94
N GLU A 845 2.14 -4.90 -43.29
CA GLU A 845 1.11 -5.53 -44.13
C GLU A 845 1.58 -5.69 -45.58
N THR A 846 1.46 -6.90 -46.13
CA THR A 846 1.27 -7.11 -47.57
C THR A 846 -0.11 -7.73 -47.82
N LYS A 847 -1.07 -6.89 -48.19
CA LYS A 847 -2.48 -7.27 -48.39
C LYS A 847 -2.71 -8.05 -49.69
N SER A 848 -3.48 -9.14 -49.60
CA SER A 848 -4.35 -9.60 -50.71
C SER A 848 -5.63 -10.25 -50.17
N LEU A 849 -6.79 -9.80 -50.65
CA LEU A 849 -8.12 -10.15 -50.12
C LEU A 849 -8.59 -11.55 -50.56
N SER A 850 -9.25 -12.30 -49.65
CA SER A 850 -10.65 -12.74 -49.85
C SER A 850 -11.31 -13.27 -48.56
N VAL A 851 -12.60 -12.97 -48.41
CA VAL A 851 -13.49 -13.07 -47.22
C VAL A 851 -14.95 -13.13 -47.77
N PRO A 852 -16.03 -13.63 -47.10
CA PRO A 852 -16.21 -14.38 -45.83
C PRO A 852 -17.01 -15.72 -45.98
N TYR A 853 -17.25 -16.43 -44.87
CA TYR A 853 -18.56 -16.98 -44.41
C TYR A 853 -18.40 -17.30 -42.89
N ILE A 854 -18.95 -16.54 -41.92
CA ILE A 854 -20.35 -16.32 -41.48
C ILE A 854 -20.94 -17.48 -40.62
N VAL A 855 -21.06 -17.20 -39.31
CA VAL A 855 -22.13 -17.55 -38.32
C VAL A 855 -22.76 -18.97 -38.41
N GLY A 856 -22.73 -19.85 -37.40
CA GLY A 856 -23.00 -19.65 -35.97
C GLY A 856 -24.39 -20.23 -35.57
N ALA A 857 -24.47 -20.97 -34.45
CA ALA A 857 -25.71 -21.42 -33.77
C ALA A 857 -25.35 -21.71 -32.28
N LEU A 858 -25.92 -21.02 -31.28
CA LEU A 858 -27.25 -21.23 -30.65
C LEU A 858 -27.36 -22.60 -29.95
N ILE A 859 -27.35 -22.70 -28.61
CA ILE A 859 -28.31 -22.20 -27.59
C ILE A 859 -29.69 -22.90 -27.66
N ALA A 860 -30.00 -23.71 -26.63
CA ALA A 860 -31.32 -23.92 -26.02
C ALA A 860 -31.17 -24.90 -24.82
N CYS A 861 -31.30 -24.48 -23.55
CA CYS A 861 -32.56 -24.35 -22.75
C CYS A 861 -32.96 -25.65 -21.98
N ALA A 862 -33.57 -25.61 -20.78
CA ALA A 862 -33.76 -24.55 -19.78
C ALA A 862 -34.44 -25.11 -18.47
N VAL A 863 -34.28 -24.41 -17.33
CA VAL A 863 -35.35 -23.97 -16.37
C VAL A 863 -36.23 -25.04 -15.64
N VAL A 864 -36.59 -24.96 -14.34
CA VAL A 864 -36.18 -24.11 -13.18
C VAL A 864 -36.56 -24.79 -11.86
N ALA A 865 -36.04 -24.24 -10.75
CA ALA A 865 -36.22 -24.59 -9.34
C ALA A 865 -37.57 -25.14 -8.83
N SER A 866 -37.46 -25.99 -7.80
CA SER A 866 -38.32 -25.96 -6.61
C SER A 866 -37.45 -26.33 -5.39
N GLY A 867 -37.49 -25.54 -4.32
CA GLY A 867 -36.56 -25.66 -3.20
C GLY A 867 -37.08 -26.51 -2.04
N LEU A 868 -36.16 -27.02 -1.24
CA LEU A 868 -36.39 -27.44 0.15
C LEU A 868 -35.04 -27.51 0.87
N GLY A 869 -34.80 -26.60 1.82
CA GLY A 869 -33.66 -26.69 2.74
C GLY A 869 -34.04 -27.48 3.99
N TYR A 870 -33.08 -28.15 4.63
CA TYR A 870 -33.27 -28.67 5.98
C TYR A 870 -31.96 -28.68 6.78
N SER A 871 -31.76 -27.64 7.59
CA SER A 871 -30.83 -27.67 8.73
C SER A 871 -31.35 -28.66 9.78
N PHE A 872 -30.49 -29.13 10.70
CA PHE A 872 -30.90 -29.18 12.10
C PHE A 872 -29.73 -29.10 13.08
N THR A 873 -30.01 -28.54 14.25
CA THR A 873 -29.04 -28.18 15.30
C THR A 873 -29.20 -29.05 16.56
N LEU A 874 -28.29 -28.85 17.53
CA LEU A 874 -28.54 -29.23 18.93
C LEU A 874 -29.77 -28.42 19.46
N LYS A 875 -30.53 -28.83 20.50
CA LYS A 875 -30.28 -29.77 21.61
C LYS A 875 -31.61 -30.13 22.32
N LYS A 876 -31.51 -31.01 23.34
CA LYS A 876 -32.32 -31.06 24.61
C LYS A 876 -33.43 -32.14 24.73
N ARG A 877 -33.41 -32.83 25.89
CA ARG A 877 -34.32 -33.92 26.30
C ARG A 877 -35.61 -33.43 26.98
N ARG A 878 -36.74 -34.12 26.71
CA ARG A 878 -37.86 -34.54 27.60
C ARG A 878 -39.06 -34.92 26.69
N ARG A 879 -39.91 -35.92 26.96
CA ARG A 879 -40.33 -36.58 28.22
C ARG A 879 -41.06 -37.92 27.89
N ARG A 880 -40.96 -38.94 28.76
CA ARG A 880 -41.87 -40.12 28.88
C ARG A 880 -41.86 -41.14 27.71
N ASP A 881 -42.09 -42.44 27.90
CA ASP A 881 -42.27 -43.27 29.13
C ASP A 881 -41.86 -44.74 28.86
N ARG A 882 -41.53 -45.45 29.96
CA ARG A 882 -41.60 -46.92 30.17
C ARG A 882 -40.55 -47.91 29.58
N ASP A 883 -40.27 -48.89 30.45
CA ASP A 883 -39.86 -50.30 30.30
C ASP A 883 -38.60 -50.64 29.45
N GLY A 884 -37.60 -51.40 29.95
CA GLY A 884 -37.41 -51.98 31.29
C GLY A 884 -36.06 -52.73 31.46
N ASP A 885 -35.76 -53.08 32.71
CA ASP A 885 -34.87 -54.11 33.28
C ASP A 885 -33.37 -54.30 32.88
N GLU A 886 -32.55 -54.28 33.95
CA GLU A 886 -31.39 -55.15 34.30
C GLU A 886 -30.36 -55.62 33.24
N ALA A 887 -29.14 -55.08 33.33
CA ALA A 887 -27.89 -55.83 33.58
C ALA A 887 -26.70 -54.88 33.91
#